data_AF-J4UNV8-F1
#
_entry.id   AF-J4UNV8-F1
#
_cell.length_a   1.000
_cell.length_b   1.000
_cell.length_c   1.000
_cell.angle_alpha   90.00
_cell.angle_beta   90.00
_cell.angle_gamma   90.00
#
_symmetry.space_group_name_H-M   'P 1'
#
loop_
_entity.id
_entity.type
_entity.pdbx_description
1 polymer ?
#
loop_
_entity_poly.entity_id
_entity_poly.type
_entity_poly.pdbx_seq_one_letter_code
_entity_poly.pdbx_strand_id
1 'polypeptide(L)'
;MRWLNFVTLSPALWLSCLSSGHASALPSHSIVSRQTPPDQNRYVYRGDGRAPSEVRDTGGFRPQGDDWQDHDECFDLDRHYLAGPGGCGLPEWRAEGYTFRTAYVSVALQRPAAENYGYWLYEMRRMPSILNNNDNEGEVMALGGMPWRAVRRYVRMSGIPGSENRVDESMWINNPDYDEALYETGPNARYGNVNDVFPGALNNQADDEDSDSDSDSVDSNETQVEPSTSNASRRRFNAADIYMSETLGAYELFGTFPPEWTQYPPNEAVPGPDAALLQIRLDDHVGGLLNHYVDMGAQALNQLFPDGDQVIRELFEGQPPVACSAFRAFGSHKRSNARRATDNSGCCKALSSFRKKTKERNGVTVVDICDNSPLNPPCTTVKAPRDQCVAVPEEYKGKVSGVKTDAADHICKFYAEPDCKGKHFEATNHAADLRQAQEGWYNDKVASMRCDKLRLPETPERWEWKSTSYHQLCTRLDKLSIDFELANHIGSGTYDMIKLNFLGASRKPHVIVEGPSPGYKVSQDIDMVDIFGSETVALDQIRGLQLLDRLTDHWLGGDAWELFGIKLRGRCAGTGISVALNDYASTDKELQARPTEPGRFQYYRDWPVWSGPIHPKDWIGQPQCSHFYNINVNLHIADADYAGTNNDLYARVGKAEFLITRHPSRREVFTINVDVKKAFKTKAVPVDKFDKVTILSKGGHDGFLPSEATVYGWCSNSKTSLSHTQTYDDNTWVYDGGEMDIQLPISKWVKSN
;
A
#
# COMPACT_ATOMS: atom_id res chain seq x y z
N MET A 1 38.32 -26.78 -64.03
CA MET A 1 37.02 -27.38 -64.38
C MET A 1 36.09 -26.20 -64.66
N ARG A 2 35.97 -25.78 -65.93
CA ARG A 2 34.88 -26.11 -66.87
C ARG A 2 33.48 -25.71 -66.33
N TRP A 3 32.64 -24.81 -66.86
CA TRP A 3 32.46 -24.02 -68.12
C TRP A 3 31.68 -22.72 -67.72
N LEU A 4 31.92 -21.48 -68.20
CA LEU A 4 31.53 -20.86 -69.50
C LEU A 4 30.00 -21.01 -69.80
N ASN A 5 29.18 -20.01 -70.18
CA ASN A 5 29.39 -18.74 -70.87
C ASN A 5 28.05 -17.95 -71.05
N PHE A 6 28.14 -16.60 -71.09
CA PHE A 6 27.49 -15.61 -72.01
C PHE A 6 25.95 -15.61 -72.23
N VAL A 7 25.22 -14.53 -72.56
CA VAL A 7 25.54 -13.17 -73.07
C VAL A 7 24.33 -12.22 -72.88
N THR A 8 24.65 -10.93 -72.93
CA THR A 8 23.89 -9.66 -73.00
C THR A 8 22.54 -9.56 -73.75
N LEU A 9 21.68 -8.60 -73.34
CA LEU A 9 21.30 -7.37 -74.08
C LEU A 9 20.03 -6.67 -73.52
N SER A 10 20.16 -5.39 -73.16
CA SER A 10 19.06 -4.37 -73.19
C SER A 10 18.84 -3.94 -74.66
N PRO A 11 17.66 -3.44 -75.13
CA PRO A 11 16.95 -2.27 -74.55
C PRO A 11 15.40 -2.13 -74.76
N ALA A 12 14.83 -1.19 -73.99
CA ALA A 12 13.75 -0.22 -74.29
C ALA A 12 12.26 -0.61 -74.53
N LEU A 13 11.42 0.30 -73.99
CA LEU A 13 10.08 0.77 -74.43
C LEU A 13 8.79 0.01 -74.04
N TRP A 14 8.20 0.54 -72.95
CA TRP A 14 6.85 1.13 -72.84
C TRP A 14 5.57 0.30 -73.03
N LEU A 15 4.68 0.56 -72.05
CA LEU A 15 3.21 0.61 -72.09
C LEU A 15 2.40 -0.70 -72.03
N SER A 16 1.85 -0.87 -70.83
CA SER A 16 0.40 -0.93 -70.55
C SER A 16 -0.36 -2.25 -70.74
N CYS A 17 -1.19 -2.47 -69.71
CA CYS A 17 -2.45 -3.20 -69.71
C CYS A 17 -2.44 -4.71 -69.42
N LEU A 18 -2.92 -4.98 -68.20
CA LEU A 18 -3.90 -6.01 -67.84
C LEU A 18 -3.38 -7.45 -67.69
N SER A 19 -3.11 -7.81 -66.43
CA SER A 19 -3.58 -9.09 -65.91
C SER A 19 -4.24 -8.89 -64.54
N SER A 20 -5.39 -9.54 -64.42
CA SER A 20 -6.36 -9.52 -63.34
C SER A 20 -5.96 -10.42 -62.17
N GLY A 21 -6.21 -9.99 -60.94
CA GLY A 21 -6.10 -10.86 -59.77
C GLY A 21 -6.40 -10.16 -58.45
N HIS A 22 -7.65 -10.31 -58.00
CA HIS A 22 -8.16 -10.28 -56.62
C HIS A 22 -7.97 -9.04 -55.74
N ALA A 23 -9.13 -8.56 -55.27
CA ALA A 23 -9.28 -7.57 -54.23
C ALA A 23 -8.64 -8.04 -52.91
N SER A 24 -7.64 -7.29 -52.47
CA SER A 24 -7.22 -7.22 -51.07
C SER A 24 -7.50 -5.81 -50.58
N ALA A 25 -8.19 -5.73 -49.46
CA ALA A 25 -8.55 -4.49 -48.77
C ALA A 25 -7.33 -3.60 -48.56
N LEU A 26 -7.53 -2.31 -48.81
CA LEU A 26 -6.58 -1.22 -48.51
C LEU A 26 -6.11 -1.32 -47.05
N PRO A 27 -4.81 -1.20 -46.77
CA PRO A 27 -4.37 -0.95 -45.41
C PRO A 27 -4.90 0.42 -44.99
N SER A 28 -5.60 0.42 -43.86
CA SER A 28 -6.01 1.59 -43.09
C SER A 28 -4.88 2.61 -43.02
N HIS A 29 -5.20 3.84 -43.40
CA HIS A 29 -4.44 5.07 -43.21
C HIS A 29 -3.25 4.91 -42.25
N SER A 30 -2.06 4.76 -42.84
CA SER A 30 -0.84 5.22 -42.20
C SER A 30 -1.04 6.69 -41.88
N ILE A 31 -1.23 7.01 -40.60
CA ILE A 31 -1.05 8.36 -40.09
C ILE A 31 0.39 8.69 -40.42
N VAL A 32 0.57 9.50 -41.47
CA VAL A 32 1.81 10.22 -41.70
C VAL A 32 1.95 11.12 -40.48
N SER A 33 2.68 10.65 -39.48
CA SER A 33 3.25 11.53 -38.47
C SER A 33 4.06 12.56 -39.25
N ARG A 34 3.54 13.79 -39.36
CA ARG A 34 4.35 14.93 -39.77
C ARG A 34 5.55 14.91 -38.85
N GLN A 35 6.74 14.64 -39.39
CA GLN A 35 7.99 14.81 -38.67
C GLN A 35 7.96 16.18 -38.01
N THR A 36 7.82 16.17 -36.69
CA THR A 36 7.77 17.37 -35.88
C THR A 36 9.14 18.05 -36.00
N PRO A 37 9.20 19.37 -36.22
CA PRO A 37 10.46 20.07 -36.36
C PRO A 37 11.35 19.82 -35.12
N PRO A 38 12.68 19.70 -35.29
CA PRO A 38 13.62 19.43 -34.19
C PRO A 38 13.62 20.48 -33.05
N ASP A 39 12.91 21.59 -33.23
CA ASP A 39 12.80 22.70 -32.27
C ASP A 39 11.70 22.52 -31.21
N GLN A 40 10.86 21.46 -31.29
CA GLN A 40 9.79 21.24 -30.30
C GLN A 40 10.29 20.76 -28.93
N ASN A 41 11.55 20.31 -28.81
CA ASN A 41 12.09 19.79 -27.55
C ASN A 41 12.56 20.89 -26.58
N ARG A 42 12.34 22.15 -26.93
CA ARG A 42 12.89 23.35 -26.27
C ARG A 42 11.88 24.14 -25.44
N TYR A 43 10.60 23.83 -25.60
CA TYR A 43 9.50 24.59 -25.04
C TYR A 43 8.49 23.71 -24.30
N VAL A 44 7.75 24.32 -23.38
CA VAL A 44 6.53 23.81 -22.75
C VAL A 44 5.38 24.75 -23.08
N TYR A 45 4.17 24.24 -22.94
CA TYR A 45 2.95 24.96 -23.31
C TYR A 45 2.00 25.04 -22.13
N ARG A 46 1.27 26.14 -21.99
CA ARG A 46 0.20 26.26 -21.01
C ARG A 46 -1.01 26.94 -21.63
N GLY A 47 -2.16 26.28 -21.54
CA GLY A 47 -3.44 26.91 -21.75
C GLY A 47 -3.89 27.62 -20.47
N ASP A 48 -4.23 28.90 -20.52
CA ASP A 48 -4.68 29.67 -19.35
C ASP A 48 -5.89 30.56 -19.70
N GLY A 49 -6.71 30.85 -18.70
CA GLY A 49 -7.85 31.74 -18.83
C GLY A 49 -7.48 33.21 -18.67
N ARG A 50 -6.35 33.51 -18.02
CA ARG A 50 -5.83 34.86 -17.84
C ARG A 50 -5.27 35.40 -19.15
N ALA A 51 -5.52 36.68 -19.40
CA ALA A 51 -4.93 37.41 -20.51
C ALA A 51 -3.42 37.65 -20.29
N PRO A 52 -2.64 37.87 -21.36
CA PRO A 52 -1.22 38.14 -21.27
C PRO A 52 -0.87 39.29 -20.31
N SER A 53 -1.68 40.36 -20.27
CA SER A 53 -1.43 41.47 -19.33
C SER A 53 -1.62 41.03 -17.88
N GLU A 54 -2.64 40.22 -17.57
CA GLU A 54 -2.90 39.73 -16.21
C GLU A 54 -1.73 38.86 -15.71
N VAL A 55 -1.17 38.00 -16.57
CA VAL A 55 -0.01 37.15 -16.24
C VAL A 55 1.26 38.00 -16.08
N ARG A 56 1.44 38.98 -16.95
CA ARG A 56 2.56 39.92 -16.91
C ARG A 56 2.57 40.78 -15.67
N ASP A 57 1.41 41.31 -15.26
CA ASP A 57 1.27 42.18 -14.09
C ASP A 57 1.60 41.44 -12.79
N THR A 58 1.43 40.11 -12.77
CA THR A 58 1.89 39.24 -11.67
C THR A 58 3.34 38.78 -11.82
N GLY A 59 4.07 39.23 -12.84
CA GLY A 59 5.46 38.84 -13.08
C GLY A 59 5.64 37.43 -13.65
N GLY A 60 4.55 36.76 -14.04
CA GLY A 60 4.53 35.39 -14.53
C GLY A 60 3.36 34.57 -14.00
N PHE A 61 3.41 33.26 -14.26
CA PHE A 61 2.47 32.30 -13.70
C PHE A 61 2.89 31.94 -12.27
N ARG A 62 2.18 32.49 -11.30
CA ARG A 62 2.40 32.19 -9.88
C ARG A 62 1.74 30.88 -9.47
N PRO A 63 2.32 30.15 -8.50
CA PRO A 63 1.61 29.10 -7.79
C PRO A 63 0.33 29.63 -7.14
N GLN A 64 -0.66 28.76 -6.95
CA GLN A 64 -1.96 29.14 -6.38
C GLN A 64 -1.88 29.20 -4.86
N GLY A 65 -2.55 30.20 -4.29
CA GLY A 65 -2.61 30.43 -2.85
C GLY A 65 -1.49 31.36 -2.40
N ASP A 66 -1.83 32.34 -1.58
CA ASP A 66 -0.82 33.12 -0.88
C ASP A 66 -0.05 32.19 0.09
N ASP A 67 1.08 32.67 0.61
CA ASP A 67 1.85 32.02 1.67
C ASP A 67 2.28 30.56 1.43
N TRP A 68 2.16 30.01 0.20
CA TRP A 68 2.44 28.60 -0.10
C TRP A 68 3.84 28.13 0.30
N GLN A 69 4.83 29.03 0.32
CA GLN A 69 6.18 28.72 0.74
C GLN A 69 6.31 28.37 2.24
N ASP A 70 5.31 28.75 3.04
CA ASP A 70 5.27 28.57 4.48
C ASP A 70 4.55 27.26 4.88
N HIS A 71 4.04 26.49 3.90
CA HIS A 71 3.27 25.25 4.11
C HIS A 71 3.93 24.08 3.38
N ASP A 72 4.41 23.07 4.13
CA ASP A 72 5.21 21.97 3.58
C ASP A 72 4.40 21.09 2.60
N GLU A 73 3.09 20.94 2.81
CA GLU A 73 2.18 20.21 1.92
C GLU A 73 2.00 20.87 0.55
N CYS A 74 2.39 22.14 0.38
CA CYS A 74 2.35 22.80 -0.92
C CYS A 74 3.42 22.26 -1.87
N PHE A 75 4.49 21.67 -1.32
CA PHE A 75 5.60 21.09 -2.07
C PHE A 75 5.35 19.63 -2.47
N ASP A 76 4.15 19.14 -2.19
CA ASP A 76 3.68 17.83 -2.62
C ASP A 76 3.13 17.89 -4.06
N LEU A 77 3.93 17.36 -4.98
CA LEU A 77 3.65 17.32 -6.40
C LEU A 77 2.45 16.41 -6.70
N ASP A 78 2.31 15.32 -5.95
CA ASP A 78 1.20 14.38 -6.07
C ASP A 78 -0.10 15.01 -5.59
N ARG A 79 -0.05 15.72 -4.46
CA ARG A 79 -1.18 16.54 -4.00
C ARG A 79 -1.58 17.55 -5.06
N HIS A 80 -0.63 18.27 -5.68
CA HIS A 80 -0.92 19.21 -6.76
C HIS A 80 -1.63 18.55 -7.95
N TYR A 81 -1.11 17.43 -8.44
CA TYR A 81 -1.67 16.73 -9.60
C TYR A 81 -3.04 16.10 -9.33
N LEU A 82 -3.20 15.46 -8.17
CA LEU A 82 -4.41 14.71 -7.81
C LEU A 82 -5.54 15.59 -7.28
N ALA A 83 -5.23 16.74 -6.68
CA ALA A 83 -6.23 17.62 -6.08
C ALA A 83 -7.16 18.29 -7.10
N GLY A 84 -6.75 18.37 -8.37
CA GLY A 84 -7.50 19.06 -9.41
C GLY A 84 -7.59 20.59 -9.18
N PRO A 85 -8.27 21.32 -10.09
CA PRO A 85 -8.35 22.77 -10.01
C PRO A 85 -8.92 23.27 -8.68
N GLY A 86 -8.17 24.14 -8.01
CA GLY A 86 -8.58 24.74 -6.74
C GLY A 86 -8.73 23.76 -5.58
N GLY A 87 -8.12 22.57 -5.64
CA GLY A 87 -8.08 21.64 -4.50
C GLY A 87 -9.32 20.75 -4.34
N CYS A 88 -10.23 20.75 -5.31
CA CYS A 88 -11.55 20.11 -5.22
C CYS A 88 -11.54 18.59 -4.94
N GLY A 89 -10.43 17.92 -5.21
CA GLY A 89 -10.21 16.50 -4.98
C GLY A 89 -9.77 16.16 -3.56
N LEU A 90 -9.38 17.18 -2.77
CA LEU A 90 -8.91 17.02 -1.40
C LEU A 90 -10.08 16.97 -0.43
N PRO A 91 -10.11 16.08 0.58
CA PRO A 91 -11.25 15.92 1.49
C PRO A 91 -11.64 17.21 2.21
N GLU A 92 -10.66 18.06 2.51
CA GLU A 92 -10.82 19.35 3.19
C GLU A 92 -11.35 20.49 2.32
N TRP A 93 -11.59 20.28 1.01
CA TRP A 93 -11.94 21.37 0.07
C TRP A 93 -13.21 22.15 0.43
N ARG A 94 -14.11 21.54 1.22
CA ARG A 94 -15.36 22.17 1.71
C ARG A 94 -15.24 22.78 3.10
N ALA A 95 -14.08 22.68 3.74
CA ALA A 95 -13.87 23.26 5.05
C ALA A 95 -13.98 24.79 4.97
N GLU A 96 -14.59 25.39 5.98
CA GLU A 96 -14.69 26.84 6.07
C GLU A 96 -13.28 27.44 6.21
N GLY A 97 -12.96 28.46 5.39
CA GLY A 97 -11.62 29.07 5.36
C GLY A 97 -10.57 28.29 4.56
N TYR A 98 -10.93 27.21 3.87
CA TYR A 98 -10.01 26.47 3.01
C TYR A 98 -9.56 27.31 1.80
N THR A 99 -8.24 27.41 1.63
CA THR A 99 -7.61 27.97 0.43
C THR A 99 -6.67 26.92 -0.12
N PHE A 100 -6.90 26.47 -1.36
CA PHE A 100 -5.97 25.58 -2.02
C PHE A 100 -4.65 26.32 -2.27
N ARG A 101 -3.58 25.74 -1.75
CA ARG A 101 -2.20 26.21 -1.91
C ARG A 101 -1.37 25.14 -2.57
N THR A 102 -0.45 25.55 -3.43
CA THR A 102 0.51 24.66 -4.11
C THR A 102 1.76 25.45 -4.45
N ALA A 103 2.91 24.79 -4.47
CA ALA A 103 4.18 25.34 -4.96
C ALA A 103 4.32 25.23 -6.49
N TYR A 104 3.35 24.60 -7.18
CA TYR A 104 3.51 24.20 -8.57
C TYR A 104 2.59 24.96 -9.53
N VAL A 105 3.07 25.14 -10.76
CA VAL A 105 2.25 25.52 -11.92
C VAL A 105 2.34 24.44 -12.98
N SER A 106 1.19 23.91 -13.36
CA SER A 106 1.08 22.93 -14.44
C SER A 106 1.41 23.50 -15.81
N VAL A 107 2.24 22.80 -16.57
CA VAL A 107 2.51 23.06 -18.00
C VAL A 107 2.53 21.73 -18.75
N ALA A 108 2.54 21.74 -20.08
CA ALA A 108 2.55 20.53 -20.89
C ALA A 108 3.77 20.46 -21.80
N LEU A 109 4.33 19.26 -21.97
CA LEU A 109 5.42 19.02 -22.93
C LEU A 109 4.94 19.17 -24.39
N GLN A 110 3.68 18.86 -24.65
CA GLN A 110 3.09 18.88 -25.97
C GLN A 110 1.99 19.93 -26.08
N ARG A 111 2.01 20.68 -27.18
CA ARG A 111 1.02 21.73 -27.45
C ARG A 111 -0.44 21.23 -27.42
N PRO A 112 -0.78 20.08 -28.03
CA PRO A 112 -2.16 19.60 -28.03
C PRO A 112 -2.74 19.38 -26.62
N ALA A 113 -1.91 18.96 -25.65
CA ALA A 113 -2.35 18.80 -24.27
C ALA A 113 -2.70 20.17 -23.63
N ALA A 114 -1.90 21.21 -23.90
CA ALA A 114 -2.16 22.56 -23.39
C ALA A 114 -3.35 23.26 -24.06
N GLU A 115 -3.65 22.96 -25.33
CA GLU A 115 -4.79 23.55 -26.06
C GLU A 115 -6.15 23.19 -25.44
N ASN A 116 -6.21 22.16 -24.60
CA ASN A 116 -7.43 21.75 -23.90
C ASN A 116 -7.78 22.65 -22.71
N TYR A 117 -6.96 23.65 -22.38
CA TYR A 117 -7.17 24.53 -21.22
C TYR A 117 -7.22 26.00 -21.64
N GLY A 118 -8.14 26.79 -21.08
CA GLY A 118 -8.12 28.23 -21.27
C GLY A 118 -8.53 28.73 -22.66
N TYR A 119 -8.25 30.02 -22.86
CA TYR A 119 -8.49 30.76 -24.11
C TYR A 119 -7.21 31.39 -24.65
N TRP A 120 -6.13 31.34 -23.88
CA TRP A 120 -4.81 31.76 -24.29
C TRP A 120 -3.86 30.57 -24.19
N LEU A 121 -3.06 30.39 -25.22
CA LEU A 121 -1.97 29.43 -25.22
C LEU A 121 -0.65 30.18 -25.12
N TYR A 122 0.19 29.75 -24.18
CA TYR A 122 1.50 30.31 -23.91
C TYR A 122 2.57 29.28 -24.27
N GLU A 123 3.60 29.71 -25.01
CA GLU A 123 4.81 28.95 -25.28
C GLU A 123 5.94 29.50 -24.41
N MET A 124 6.55 28.63 -23.59
CA MET A 124 7.53 29.02 -22.59
C MET A 124 8.79 28.17 -22.69
N ARG A 125 9.93 28.76 -22.33
CA ARG A 125 11.20 28.04 -22.30
C ARG A 125 11.19 26.96 -21.21
N ARG A 126 11.72 25.77 -21.55
CA ARG A 126 12.01 24.72 -20.56
C ARG A 126 13.11 25.15 -19.59
N MET A 127 13.03 24.70 -18.35
CA MET A 127 14.04 24.95 -17.32
C MET A 127 14.02 23.83 -16.27
N PRO A 128 15.13 23.60 -15.54
CA PRO A 128 15.24 22.47 -14.62
C PRO A 128 14.25 22.49 -13.45
N SER A 129 13.65 23.64 -13.13
CA SER A 129 12.57 23.72 -12.13
C SER A 129 11.25 23.08 -12.61
N ILE A 130 11.15 22.68 -13.87
CA ILE A 130 10.02 21.93 -14.40
C ILE A 130 10.27 20.44 -14.19
N LEU A 131 9.43 19.83 -13.35
CA LEU A 131 9.55 18.45 -12.90
C LEU A 131 8.60 17.54 -13.68
N ASN A 132 9.12 16.43 -14.17
CA ASN A 132 8.33 15.40 -14.84
C ASN A 132 8.24 14.15 -13.95
N ASN A 133 7.11 13.99 -13.27
CA ASN A 133 6.81 12.80 -12.47
C ASN A 133 6.31 11.61 -13.32
N ASN A 134 6.36 11.72 -14.67
CA ASN A 134 5.84 10.75 -15.64
C ASN A 134 4.33 10.49 -15.49
N ASP A 135 3.56 11.52 -15.15
CA ASP A 135 2.11 11.44 -15.29
C ASP A 135 1.71 11.23 -16.76
N ASN A 136 0.70 10.38 -16.98
CA ASN A 136 0.26 9.94 -18.30
C ASN A 136 -0.31 11.06 -19.19
N GLU A 137 -0.55 12.25 -18.65
CA GLU A 137 -1.17 13.38 -19.35
C GLU A 137 -0.16 14.26 -20.11
N GLY A 138 1.14 13.99 -19.97
CA GLY A 138 2.20 14.86 -20.51
C GLY A 138 2.26 16.23 -19.83
N GLU A 139 1.56 16.36 -18.70
CA GLU A 139 1.62 17.48 -17.77
C GLU A 139 2.91 17.37 -16.96
N VAL A 140 3.59 18.49 -16.76
CA VAL A 140 4.82 18.61 -15.97
C VAL A 140 4.67 19.84 -15.07
N MET A 141 5.35 19.81 -13.93
CA MET A 141 5.07 20.73 -12.82
C MET A 141 6.20 21.72 -12.65
N ALA A 142 5.94 22.99 -12.91
CA ALA A 142 6.92 24.05 -12.69
C ALA A 142 6.96 24.44 -11.21
N LEU A 143 7.99 23.97 -10.50
CA LEU A 143 8.25 24.28 -9.09
C LEU A 143 8.53 25.78 -8.91
N GLY A 144 7.76 26.43 -8.04
CA GLY A 144 7.77 27.88 -7.83
C GLY A 144 7.04 28.69 -8.91
N GLY A 145 6.54 28.06 -9.97
CA GLY A 145 5.82 28.73 -11.06
C GLY A 145 6.67 28.99 -12.30
N MET A 146 6.26 29.96 -13.13
CA MET A 146 6.95 30.31 -14.39
C MET A 146 7.10 31.83 -14.54
N PRO A 147 8.32 32.38 -14.62
CA PRO A 147 8.53 33.82 -14.75
C PRO A 147 8.08 34.36 -16.12
N TRP A 148 7.55 35.58 -16.16
CA TRP A 148 7.05 36.20 -17.41
C TRP A 148 8.13 36.28 -18.49
N ARG A 149 9.37 36.58 -18.10
CA ARG A 149 10.53 36.59 -19.00
C ARG A 149 10.81 35.26 -19.72
N ALA A 150 10.30 34.13 -19.20
CA ALA A 150 10.41 32.82 -19.83
C ALA A 150 9.31 32.53 -20.86
N VAL A 151 8.25 33.35 -20.90
CA VAL A 151 7.20 33.29 -21.90
C VAL A 151 7.72 33.89 -23.19
N ARG A 152 7.90 33.05 -24.23
CA ARG A 152 8.42 33.49 -25.52
C ARG A 152 7.35 34.19 -26.34
N ARG A 153 6.17 33.59 -26.39
CA ARG A 153 5.04 34.07 -27.19
C ARG A 153 3.73 33.48 -26.69
N TYR A 154 2.63 34.09 -27.10
CA TYR A 154 1.28 33.67 -26.73
C TYR A 154 0.31 33.92 -27.89
N VAL A 155 -0.79 33.17 -27.90
CA VAL A 155 -1.82 33.26 -28.94
C VAL A 155 -3.20 33.09 -28.32
N ARG A 156 -4.17 33.84 -28.85
CA ARG A 156 -5.58 33.66 -28.49
C ARG A 156 -6.12 32.45 -29.22
N MET A 157 -6.63 31.48 -28.46
CA MET A 157 -7.25 30.29 -29.00
C MET A 157 -8.69 30.55 -29.42
N SER A 158 -9.07 29.99 -30.56
CA SER A 158 -10.44 29.97 -31.05
C SER A 158 -11.23 28.78 -30.48
N GLY A 159 -12.56 28.87 -30.49
CA GLY A 159 -13.43 27.79 -30.02
C GLY A 159 -13.40 27.53 -28.51
N ILE A 160 -14.07 26.46 -28.11
CA ILE A 160 -14.15 26.00 -26.71
C ILE A 160 -13.08 24.92 -26.43
N PRO A 161 -12.65 24.76 -25.17
CA PRO A 161 -11.80 23.64 -24.77
C PRO A 161 -12.25 22.29 -25.36
N GLY A 162 -11.31 21.55 -25.97
CA GLY A 162 -11.55 20.25 -26.60
C GLY A 162 -11.86 20.27 -28.11
N SER A 163 -12.06 21.44 -28.74
CA SER A 163 -12.18 21.50 -30.20
C SER A 163 -10.83 21.32 -30.90
N GLU A 164 -10.80 20.68 -32.07
CA GLU A 164 -9.58 20.59 -32.89
C GLU A 164 -9.14 21.96 -33.46
N ASN A 165 -7.83 22.13 -33.68
CA ASN A 165 -7.21 23.28 -34.36
C ASN A 165 -7.56 24.65 -33.75
N ARG A 166 -7.44 24.79 -32.42
CA ARG A 166 -7.78 26.05 -31.72
C ARG A 166 -6.81 27.19 -32.01
N VAL A 167 -5.59 26.87 -32.41
CA VAL A 167 -4.49 27.83 -32.62
C VAL A 167 -4.32 28.15 -34.10
N ASP A 168 -4.46 29.43 -34.44
CA ASP A 168 -4.01 29.99 -35.71
C ASP A 168 -2.53 30.37 -35.59
N GLU A 169 -1.67 29.66 -36.31
CA GLU A 169 -0.22 29.86 -36.29
C GLU A 169 0.22 31.26 -36.77
N SER A 170 -0.62 31.95 -37.53
CA SER A 170 -0.32 33.32 -37.98
C SER A 170 -0.59 34.37 -36.89
N MET A 171 -1.25 33.99 -35.80
CA MET A 171 -1.74 34.89 -34.76
C MET A 171 -0.88 34.89 -33.49
N TRP A 172 0.28 34.24 -33.50
CA TRP A 172 1.22 34.30 -32.38
C TRP A 172 1.76 35.71 -32.18
N ILE A 173 1.72 36.17 -30.93
CA ILE A 173 2.27 37.45 -30.49
C ILE A 173 3.52 37.15 -29.69
N ASN A 174 4.66 37.68 -30.13
CA ASN A 174 5.91 37.57 -29.38
C ASN A 174 5.83 38.41 -28.11
N ASN A 175 6.30 37.84 -27.00
CA ASN A 175 6.37 38.59 -25.74
C ASN A 175 7.50 39.63 -25.83
N PRO A 176 7.19 40.94 -25.73
CA PRO A 176 8.22 41.98 -25.78
C PRO A 176 9.21 41.91 -24.61
N ASP A 177 8.83 41.25 -23.50
CA ASP A 177 9.65 41.10 -22.31
C ASP A 177 10.36 39.72 -22.24
N TYR A 178 10.37 38.94 -23.32
CA TYR A 178 11.09 37.67 -23.37
C TYR A 178 12.60 37.88 -23.28
N ASP A 179 13.25 37.22 -22.32
CA ASP A 179 14.69 37.35 -22.11
C ASP A 179 15.46 36.36 -23.01
N GLU A 180 15.54 36.69 -24.30
CA GLU A 180 16.25 35.88 -25.31
C GLU A 180 17.74 35.72 -24.95
N ALA A 181 18.34 36.74 -24.34
CA ALA A 181 19.73 36.70 -23.90
C ALA A 181 19.94 35.59 -22.87
N LEU A 182 19.05 35.48 -21.88
CA LEU A 182 19.11 34.43 -20.86
C LEU A 182 18.75 33.05 -21.40
N TYR A 183 17.64 32.94 -22.12
CA TYR A 183 16.99 31.66 -22.41
C TYR A 183 17.46 30.99 -23.71
N GLU A 184 17.99 31.74 -24.68
CA GLU A 184 18.40 31.21 -25.98
C GLU A 184 19.91 31.31 -26.23
N THR A 185 20.52 32.46 -25.91
CA THR A 185 21.93 32.71 -26.25
C THR A 185 22.90 32.64 -25.06
N GLY A 186 22.38 32.59 -23.83
CA GLY A 186 23.16 32.65 -22.61
C GLY A 186 23.94 31.36 -22.34
N PRO A 187 24.99 31.42 -21.48
CA PRO A 187 25.81 30.25 -21.16
C PRO A 187 25.02 29.09 -20.55
N ASN A 188 23.91 29.41 -19.87
CA ASN A 188 23.06 28.44 -19.18
C ASN A 188 21.83 28.01 -20.00
N ALA A 189 21.60 28.59 -21.19
CA ALA A 189 20.46 28.24 -22.06
C ALA A 189 20.42 26.75 -22.44
N ARG A 190 21.60 26.09 -22.43
CA ARG A 190 21.77 24.65 -22.68
C ARG A 190 21.13 23.75 -21.62
N TYR A 191 20.93 24.25 -20.40
CA TYR A 191 20.26 23.54 -19.31
C TYR A 191 18.73 23.71 -19.35
N GLY A 192 18.19 24.31 -20.42
CA GLY A 192 16.75 24.47 -20.61
C GLY A 192 16.05 23.15 -20.95
N ASN A 193 16.02 22.21 -20.02
CA ASN A 193 15.33 20.93 -20.10
C ASN A 193 14.34 20.76 -18.95
N VAL A 194 13.36 19.88 -19.14
CA VAL A 194 12.53 19.36 -18.05
C VAL A 194 13.35 18.31 -17.31
N ASN A 195 13.22 18.23 -15.99
CA ASN A 195 13.95 17.27 -15.17
C ASN A 195 13.05 16.09 -14.75
N ASP A 196 13.51 14.87 -15.01
CA ASP A 196 12.88 13.61 -14.62
C ASP A 196 13.54 12.99 -13.37
N VAL A 197 14.61 13.60 -12.86
CA VAL A 197 15.31 13.23 -11.63
C VAL A 197 15.28 14.39 -10.64
N PHE A 198 14.49 14.23 -9.57
CA PHE A 198 14.31 15.23 -8.52
C PHE A 198 14.03 14.54 -7.17
N PRO A 199 14.11 15.25 -6.03
CA PRO A 199 14.00 14.62 -4.70
C PRO A 199 12.67 13.91 -4.49
N GLY A 200 12.72 12.65 -4.04
CA GLY A 200 11.52 11.84 -3.74
C GLY A 200 10.60 12.47 -2.68
N ALA A 201 11.16 13.28 -1.77
CA ALA A 201 10.39 14.04 -0.79
C ALA A 201 9.28 14.92 -1.41
N LEU A 202 9.41 15.33 -2.67
CA LEU A 202 8.41 16.14 -3.37
C LEU A 202 7.21 15.34 -3.93
N ASN A 203 7.26 14.00 -3.97
CA ASN A 203 6.21 13.14 -4.59
C ASN A 203 5.30 12.41 -3.58
N ASN A 204 4.86 13.07 -2.52
CA ASN A 204 4.10 12.46 -1.39
C ASN A 204 4.75 11.20 -0.77
N GLN A 205 6.02 10.93 -1.04
CA GLN A 205 6.78 9.85 -0.39
C GLN A 205 7.27 10.33 0.98
N ALA A 206 6.33 10.50 1.91
CA ALA A 206 6.57 10.61 3.33
C ALA A 206 5.32 10.14 4.05
N ASP A 207 5.48 9.03 4.76
CA ASP A 207 4.45 8.30 5.49
C ASP A 207 3.77 9.17 6.57
N ASP A 208 2.49 8.86 6.83
CA ASP A 208 1.74 9.25 8.01
C ASP A 208 2.48 8.73 9.27
N GLU A 209 3.41 9.52 9.81
CA GLU A 209 3.92 9.33 11.18
C GLU A 209 3.12 10.22 12.13
N ASP A 210 1.93 9.74 12.52
CA ASP A 210 1.31 10.11 13.79
C ASP A 210 2.23 9.62 14.92
N SER A 211 3.13 10.49 15.40
CA SER A 211 3.88 10.26 16.63
C SER A 211 3.17 10.90 17.84
N ASP A 212 1.96 10.42 18.12
CA ASP A 212 1.37 10.55 19.46
C ASP A 212 1.94 9.43 20.34
N SER A 213 3.18 9.62 20.80
CA SER A 213 3.74 8.86 21.91
C SER A 213 3.95 9.78 23.10
N ASP A 214 2.86 10.01 23.84
CA ASP A 214 2.91 10.43 25.24
C ASP A 214 3.69 9.37 26.04
N SER A 215 4.94 9.69 26.40
CA SER A 215 5.70 8.94 27.40
C SER A 215 6.29 9.92 28.41
N ASP A 216 5.51 10.17 29.46
CA ASP A 216 5.99 10.72 30.73
C ASP A 216 7.01 9.78 31.37
N SER A 217 8.30 10.16 31.42
CA SER A 217 9.17 9.85 32.57
C SER A 217 10.48 10.66 32.61
N VAL A 218 10.46 11.70 33.44
CA VAL A 218 11.44 12.17 34.45
C VAL A 218 12.96 11.92 34.27
N ASP A 219 13.70 13.04 34.32
CA ASP A 219 15.05 13.31 34.85
C ASP A 219 16.28 12.53 34.34
N SER A 220 17.15 13.21 33.58
CA SER A 220 18.42 13.72 34.13
C SER A 220 19.17 14.68 33.17
N ASN A 221 19.33 15.89 33.69
CA ASN A 221 20.29 16.96 33.41
C ASN A 221 21.54 16.61 32.56
N GLU A 222 21.57 17.02 31.28
CA GLU A 222 22.80 17.41 30.60
C GLU A 222 22.51 18.48 29.52
N THR A 223 23.05 19.67 29.75
CA THR A 223 23.03 20.82 28.82
C THR A 223 23.79 20.48 27.54
N GLN A 224 23.08 20.17 26.47
CA GLN A 224 23.51 20.44 25.09
C GLN A 224 22.35 20.97 24.26
N VAL A 225 22.69 21.90 23.38
CA VAL A 225 21.80 22.72 22.58
C VAL A 225 20.90 21.84 21.71
N GLU A 226 19.60 21.87 21.99
CA GLU A 226 18.55 21.29 21.16
C GLU A 226 18.62 21.83 19.72
N PRO A 227 18.73 20.96 18.68
CA PRO A 227 18.37 21.37 17.33
C PRO A 227 16.85 21.45 17.28
N SER A 228 16.34 22.67 17.10
CA SER A 228 14.91 22.97 17.06
C SER A 228 14.11 21.98 16.21
N THR A 229 12.99 21.53 16.74
CA THR A 229 11.90 20.77 16.09
C THR A 229 11.29 21.45 14.83
N SER A 230 11.79 22.62 14.43
CA SER A 230 11.35 23.34 13.22
C SER A 230 11.84 22.72 11.90
N ASN A 231 12.95 21.96 11.91
CA ASN A 231 13.52 21.40 10.68
C ASN A 231 12.75 20.18 10.14
N ALA A 232 12.05 19.44 11.00
CA ALA A 232 11.19 18.33 10.56
C ALA A 232 9.92 18.83 9.84
N SER A 233 9.40 20.00 10.27
CA SER A 233 8.15 20.59 9.75
C SER A 233 8.26 21.20 8.35
N ARG A 234 9.47 21.31 7.77
CA ARG A 234 9.71 21.92 6.44
C ARG A 234 10.54 21.01 5.52
N ARG A 235 10.39 19.70 5.66
CA ARG A 235 11.21 18.72 4.92
C ARG A 235 11.08 18.90 3.41
N ARG A 236 9.86 19.04 2.88
CA ARG A 236 9.61 19.16 1.43
C ARG A 236 10.05 20.53 0.91
N PHE A 237 9.82 21.59 1.68
CA PHE A 237 10.39 22.92 1.39
C PHE A 237 11.92 22.85 1.27
N ASN A 238 12.59 22.25 2.25
CA ASN A 238 14.06 22.14 2.26
C ASN A 238 14.57 21.32 1.06
N ALA A 239 13.88 20.22 0.71
CA ALA A 239 14.21 19.43 -0.46
C ALA A 239 14.07 20.24 -1.77
N ALA A 240 13.01 21.06 -1.88
CA ALA A 240 12.82 21.95 -3.01
C ALA A 240 13.89 23.05 -3.08
N ASP A 241 14.25 23.65 -1.95
CA ASP A 241 15.27 24.71 -1.87
C ASP A 241 16.67 24.19 -2.24
N ILE A 242 17.05 23.04 -1.70
CA ILE A 242 18.30 22.35 -2.07
C ILE A 242 18.29 22.00 -3.55
N TYR A 243 17.18 21.44 -4.06
CA TYR A 243 17.08 21.10 -5.48
C TYR A 243 17.24 22.32 -6.39
N MET A 244 16.59 23.43 -6.06
CA MET A 244 16.64 24.67 -6.84
C MET A 244 18.03 25.34 -6.80
N SER A 245 18.78 25.14 -5.73
CA SER A 245 20.14 25.70 -5.57
C SER A 245 21.26 24.82 -6.13
N GLU A 246 21.13 23.49 -6.04
CA GLU A 246 22.18 22.56 -6.45
C GLU A 246 22.03 22.05 -7.90
N THR A 247 20.83 22.14 -8.48
CA THR A 247 20.61 21.71 -9.88
C THR A 247 21.18 22.72 -10.87
N LEU A 248 22.14 22.28 -11.70
CA LEU A 248 22.74 23.12 -12.73
C LEU A 248 21.69 23.75 -13.65
N GLY A 249 21.70 25.08 -13.74
CA GLY A 249 20.79 25.84 -14.57
C GLY A 249 19.43 26.14 -13.93
N ALA A 250 19.10 25.55 -12.77
CA ALA A 250 17.85 25.86 -12.07
C ALA A 250 17.87 27.31 -11.58
N TYR A 251 18.82 27.65 -10.70
CA TYR A 251 18.98 29.01 -10.20
C TYR A 251 19.23 30.03 -11.32
N GLU A 252 20.07 29.70 -12.31
CA GLU A 252 20.43 30.68 -13.34
C GLU A 252 19.31 30.99 -14.32
N LEU A 253 18.45 30.01 -14.65
CA LEU A 253 17.32 30.22 -15.57
C LEU A 253 16.04 30.66 -14.85
N PHE A 254 15.84 30.22 -13.61
CA PHE A 254 14.66 30.56 -12.81
C PHE A 254 14.87 31.85 -12.02
N GLY A 255 15.90 31.88 -11.17
CA GLY A 255 16.18 32.93 -10.18
C GLY A 255 16.22 32.38 -8.76
N THR A 256 15.98 33.25 -7.78
CA THR A 256 15.85 32.87 -6.36
C THR A 256 14.64 31.96 -6.13
N PHE A 257 14.72 31.14 -5.08
CA PHE A 257 13.62 30.30 -4.60
C PHE A 257 13.43 30.53 -3.09
N PRO A 258 12.20 30.81 -2.61
CA PRO A 258 11.00 31.17 -3.36
C PRO A 258 11.21 32.38 -4.29
N PRO A 259 10.45 32.49 -5.41
CA PRO A 259 10.67 33.51 -6.42
C PRO A 259 10.26 34.92 -5.96
N GLU A 260 11.12 35.89 -6.26
CA GLU A 260 10.76 37.30 -6.24
C GLU A 260 10.18 37.70 -7.60
N TRP A 261 8.89 38.06 -7.62
CA TRP A 261 8.19 38.36 -8.86
C TRP A 261 8.47 39.79 -9.33
N THR A 262 9.04 39.91 -10.53
CA THR A 262 9.28 41.21 -11.18
C THR A 262 7.95 41.89 -11.51
N GLN A 263 7.80 43.15 -11.09
CA GLN A 263 6.72 44.01 -11.55
C GLN A 263 7.14 44.71 -12.84
N TYR A 264 6.30 44.59 -13.87
CA TYR A 264 6.57 45.20 -15.16
C TYR A 264 5.79 46.51 -15.31
N PRO A 265 6.39 47.58 -15.87
CA PRO A 265 5.66 48.82 -16.14
C PRO A 265 4.52 48.56 -17.15
N PRO A 266 3.39 49.29 -17.11
CA PRO A 266 2.27 49.06 -18.03
C PRO A 266 2.71 49.05 -19.50
N ASN A 267 2.21 48.08 -20.27
CA ASN A 267 2.53 47.93 -21.69
C ASN A 267 1.27 47.60 -22.50
N GLU A 268 0.75 48.59 -23.22
CA GLU A 268 -0.47 48.47 -24.03
C GLU A 268 -0.32 47.49 -25.22
N ALA A 269 0.92 47.13 -25.60
CA ALA A 269 1.16 46.13 -26.63
C ALA A 269 0.84 44.70 -26.16
N VAL A 270 0.72 44.49 -24.85
CA VAL A 270 0.39 43.18 -24.26
C VAL A 270 -1.14 43.11 -24.07
N PRO A 271 -1.84 42.16 -24.72
CA PRO A 271 -3.29 42.10 -24.71
C PRO A 271 -3.88 41.99 -23.29
N GLY A 272 -4.88 42.83 -23.01
CA GLY A 272 -5.64 42.84 -21.77
C GLY A 272 -6.82 41.86 -21.74
N PRO A 273 -7.50 41.72 -20.59
CA PRO A 273 -8.69 40.90 -20.47
C PRO A 273 -9.82 41.43 -21.35
N ASP A 274 -10.48 40.53 -22.07
CA ASP A 274 -11.65 40.85 -22.88
C ASP A 274 -12.89 40.97 -21.98
N ALA A 275 -13.53 42.15 -21.99
CA ALA A 275 -14.76 42.42 -21.23
C ALA A 275 -15.89 41.43 -21.54
N ALA A 276 -15.93 40.88 -22.77
CA ALA A 276 -16.94 39.90 -23.17
C ALA A 276 -16.70 38.48 -22.62
N LEU A 277 -15.46 38.14 -22.24
CA LEU A 277 -15.09 36.82 -21.71
C LEU A 277 -14.98 36.78 -20.18
N LEU A 278 -15.04 37.94 -19.50
CA LEU A 278 -15.11 38.02 -18.04
C LEU A 278 -16.32 37.26 -17.45
N GLN A 279 -17.39 37.05 -18.24
CA GLN A 279 -18.56 36.25 -17.85
C GLN A 279 -18.40 34.73 -18.01
N ILE A 280 -17.38 34.25 -18.73
CA ILE A 280 -17.11 32.81 -18.94
C ILE A 280 -15.83 32.45 -18.19
N ARG A 281 -15.80 32.63 -16.86
CA ARG A 281 -14.64 32.24 -16.03
C ARG A 281 -14.94 31.00 -15.19
N LEU A 282 -13.91 30.15 -15.12
CA LEU A 282 -13.72 28.93 -14.32
C LEU A 282 -14.66 27.73 -14.54
N ASP A 283 -15.86 27.92 -15.09
CA ASP A 283 -16.88 26.85 -15.02
C ASP A 283 -16.83 25.76 -16.13
N ASP A 284 -16.00 25.90 -17.18
CA ASP A 284 -16.02 24.95 -18.33
C ASP A 284 -14.74 24.11 -18.54
N HIS A 285 -13.69 24.29 -17.73
CA HIS A 285 -12.36 23.70 -18.04
C HIS A 285 -12.26 22.21 -17.69
N VAL A 286 -12.77 21.81 -16.52
CA VAL A 286 -12.71 20.41 -16.07
C VAL A 286 -13.65 19.52 -16.89
N GLY A 287 -14.83 20.02 -17.23
CA GLY A 287 -15.77 19.32 -18.10
C GLY A 287 -15.19 19.04 -19.48
N GLY A 288 -14.43 19.99 -20.05
CA GLY A 288 -13.76 19.82 -21.34
C GLY A 288 -12.73 18.69 -21.36
N LEU A 289 -11.88 18.59 -20.33
CA LEU A 289 -10.87 17.52 -20.24
C LEU A 289 -11.52 16.14 -20.06
N LEU A 290 -12.53 16.04 -19.20
CA LEU A 290 -13.22 14.76 -18.99
C LEU A 290 -13.99 14.32 -20.25
N ASN A 291 -14.60 15.27 -20.97
CA ASN A 291 -15.18 15.02 -22.29
C ASN A 291 -14.13 14.52 -23.27
N HIS A 292 -12.94 15.12 -23.29
CA HIS A 292 -11.86 14.66 -24.17
C HIS A 292 -11.48 13.20 -23.91
N TYR A 293 -11.38 12.76 -22.64
CA TYR A 293 -11.13 11.34 -22.32
C TYR A 293 -12.25 10.42 -22.77
N VAL A 294 -13.50 10.86 -22.66
CA VAL A 294 -14.67 10.11 -23.15
C VAL A 294 -14.66 10.01 -24.68
N ASP A 295 -14.36 11.11 -25.37
CA ASP A 295 -14.39 11.22 -26.84
C ASP A 295 -13.21 10.52 -27.53
N MET A 296 -12.09 10.33 -26.81
CA MET A 296 -10.90 9.64 -27.35
C MET A 296 -11.15 8.15 -27.66
N GLY A 297 -12.15 7.56 -27.01
CA GLY A 297 -12.51 6.15 -27.15
C GLY A 297 -11.57 5.19 -26.39
N ALA A 298 -12.09 3.99 -26.07
CA ALA A 298 -11.46 3.04 -25.17
C ALA A 298 -10.02 2.65 -25.54
N GLN A 299 -9.72 2.50 -26.83
CA GLN A 299 -8.39 2.07 -27.28
C GLN A 299 -7.32 3.13 -27.04
N ALA A 300 -7.58 4.38 -27.41
CA ALA A 300 -6.63 5.48 -27.23
C ALA A 300 -6.53 5.87 -25.74
N LEU A 301 -7.64 5.79 -25.00
CA LEU A 301 -7.63 5.99 -23.56
C LEU A 301 -6.80 4.92 -22.84
N ASN A 302 -6.95 3.64 -23.20
CA ASN A 302 -6.16 2.55 -22.62
C ASN A 302 -4.67 2.62 -23.00
N GLN A 303 -4.33 3.28 -24.11
CA GLN A 303 -2.94 3.53 -24.49
C GLN A 303 -2.30 4.62 -23.62
N LEU A 304 -3.06 5.64 -23.22
CA LEU A 304 -2.59 6.69 -22.33
C LEU A 304 -2.62 6.26 -20.85
N PHE A 305 -3.70 5.60 -20.43
CA PHE A 305 -3.90 5.09 -19.09
C PHE A 305 -4.26 3.61 -19.16
N PRO A 306 -3.34 2.69 -18.82
CA PRO A 306 -3.69 1.29 -18.59
C PRO A 306 -5.00 1.12 -17.82
N ASP A 307 -5.94 0.35 -18.39
CA ASP A 307 -7.31 0.16 -17.90
C ASP A 307 -8.17 1.45 -17.76
N GLY A 308 -7.78 2.53 -18.42
CA GLY A 308 -8.46 3.82 -18.40
C GLY A 308 -9.94 3.73 -18.77
N ASP A 309 -10.31 2.91 -19.75
CA ASP A 309 -11.71 2.64 -20.13
C ASP A 309 -12.49 1.99 -18.98
N GLN A 310 -11.88 1.05 -18.27
CA GLN A 310 -12.51 0.40 -17.12
C GLN A 310 -12.69 1.40 -15.97
N VAL A 311 -11.66 2.20 -15.67
CA VAL A 311 -11.75 3.25 -14.64
C VAL A 311 -12.86 4.23 -14.98
N ILE A 312 -12.95 4.65 -16.24
CA ILE A 312 -14.04 5.48 -16.76
C ILE A 312 -15.38 4.81 -16.48
N ARG A 313 -15.59 3.56 -16.91
CA ARG A 313 -16.87 2.84 -16.69
C ARG A 313 -17.24 2.73 -15.21
N GLU A 314 -16.30 2.42 -14.34
CA GLU A 314 -16.54 2.38 -12.88
C GLU A 314 -16.97 3.74 -12.32
N LEU A 315 -16.40 4.83 -12.83
CA LEU A 315 -16.82 6.19 -12.48
C LEU A 315 -18.23 6.51 -13.01
N PHE A 316 -18.67 5.87 -14.10
CA PHE A 316 -20.03 5.99 -14.65
C PHE A 316 -21.07 5.09 -13.95
N GLU A 317 -20.66 3.94 -13.39
CA GLU A 317 -21.53 3.00 -12.69
C GLU A 317 -21.80 3.42 -11.22
N GLY A 318 -20.83 4.07 -10.57
CA GLY A 318 -21.05 4.80 -9.32
C GLY A 318 -21.88 6.06 -9.58
N GLN A 319 -22.82 6.42 -8.70
CA GLN A 319 -23.76 7.55 -8.86
C GLN A 319 -23.15 8.72 -9.65
N PRO A 320 -23.55 8.97 -10.90
CA PRO A 320 -22.90 9.97 -11.74
C PRO A 320 -23.13 11.34 -11.10
N PRO A 321 -22.09 12.16 -10.92
CA PRO A 321 -22.27 13.50 -10.40
C PRO A 321 -23.18 14.27 -11.37
N VAL A 322 -24.41 14.53 -10.93
CA VAL A 322 -25.52 15.16 -11.68
C VAL A 322 -25.13 16.52 -12.30
N ALA A 323 -24.01 17.08 -11.85
CA ALA A 323 -23.46 18.38 -12.25
C ALA A 323 -22.52 18.34 -13.47
N CYS A 324 -22.02 17.19 -13.92
CA CYS A 324 -21.03 17.18 -15.00
C CYS A 324 -21.66 16.91 -16.37
N SER A 325 -21.64 17.91 -17.26
CA SER A 325 -22.27 17.87 -18.58
C SER A 325 -21.73 16.74 -19.46
N ALA A 326 -20.48 16.32 -19.25
CA ALA A 326 -19.84 15.18 -19.90
C ALA A 326 -20.58 13.85 -19.70
N PHE A 327 -21.24 13.68 -18.56
CA PHE A 327 -21.94 12.44 -18.22
C PHE A 327 -23.32 12.34 -18.88
N ARG A 328 -23.77 13.37 -19.61
CA ARG A 328 -25.09 13.38 -20.27
C ARG A 328 -25.10 12.66 -21.63
N ALA A 329 -23.95 12.39 -22.24
CA ALA A 329 -23.86 11.75 -23.56
C ALA A 329 -24.20 10.24 -23.54
N PHE A 330 -24.10 9.58 -22.38
CA PHE A 330 -24.31 8.12 -22.24
C PHE A 330 -25.71 7.73 -21.70
N GLY A 331 -26.56 8.70 -21.34
CA GLY A 331 -27.88 8.46 -20.75
C GLY A 331 -29.05 9.00 -21.59
N SER A 332 -29.95 8.10 -21.98
CA SER A 332 -31.26 8.29 -22.65
C SER A 332 -31.81 9.73 -22.82
N HIS A 333 -32.31 10.03 -24.03
CA HIS A 333 -33.05 11.23 -24.47
C HIS A 333 -34.22 11.68 -23.58
N LYS A 334 -33.95 12.25 -22.39
CA LYS A 334 -34.92 13.09 -21.69
C LYS A 334 -34.26 14.40 -21.28
N ARG A 335 -34.45 15.42 -22.12
CA ARG A 335 -34.27 16.83 -21.76
C ARG A 335 -35.20 17.15 -20.59
N SER A 336 -34.67 17.13 -19.36
CA SER A 336 -35.31 17.80 -18.23
C SER A 336 -34.66 19.17 -18.06
N ASN A 337 -35.50 20.21 -17.97
CA ASN A 337 -35.12 21.58 -17.66
C ASN A 337 -34.72 21.68 -16.18
N ALA A 338 -33.59 21.10 -15.81
CA ALA A 338 -32.98 21.32 -14.51
C ALA A 338 -32.15 22.60 -14.55
N ARG A 339 -32.50 23.56 -13.69
CA ARG A 339 -31.82 24.83 -13.48
C ARG A 339 -30.30 24.61 -13.38
N ARG A 340 -29.52 25.46 -14.05
CA ARG A 340 -28.06 25.62 -13.87
C ARG A 340 -27.78 25.84 -12.37
N ALA A 341 -27.45 24.77 -11.66
CA ALA A 341 -26.85 24.84 -10.34
C ALA A 341 -25.34 24.81 -10.56
N THR A 342 -24.69 25.89 -10.13
CA THR A 342 -23.27 26.25 -10.26
C THR A 342 -22.34 25.41 -9.37
N ASP A 343 -22.64 24.14 -9.13
CA ASP A 343 -21.79 23.29 -8.29
C ASP A 343 -20.94 22.35 -9.16
N ASN A 344 -19.88 22.92 -9.71
CA ASN A 344 -18.91 22.29 -10.60
C ASN A 344 -17.99 21.27 -9.88
N SER A 345 -18.22 21.04 -8.58
CA SER A 345 -17.49 20.07 -7.77
C SER A 345 -17.60 18.63 -8.29
N GLY A 346 -18.67 18.32 -9.03
CA GLY A 346 -18.90 17.01 -9.62
C GLY A 346 -17.88 16.59 -10.68
N CYS A 347 -17.61 17.44 -11.69
CA CYS A 347 -16.61 17.14 -12.71
C CYS A 347 -15.20 17.06 -12.11
N CYS A 348 -14.91 17.97 -11.18
CA CYS A 348 -13.60 18.11 -10.56
C CYS A 348 -13.24 16.88 -9.71
N LYS A 349 -14.20 16.43 -8.90
CA LYS A 349 -14.07 15.18 -8.15
C LYS A 349 -13.97 13.96 -9.06
N ALA A 350 -14.70 13.91 -10.17
CA ALA A 350 -14.61 12.82 -11.12
C ALA A 350 -13.22 12.75 -11.79
N LEU A 351 -12.66 13.88 -12.20
CA LEU A 351 -11.31 13.95 -12.77
C LEU A 351 -10.24 13.55 -11.74
N SER A 352 -10.33 14.08 -10.52
CA SER A 352 -9.43 13.70 -9.42
C SER A 352 -9.50 12.19 -9.13
N SER A 353 -10.72 11.63 -9.08
CA SER A 353 -10.93 10.19 -8.87
C SER A 353 -10.39 9.35 -10.03
N PHE A 354 -10.55 9.81 -11.28
CA PHE A 354 -9.96 9.18 -12.45
C PHE A 354 -8.44 9.14 -12.33
N ARG A 355 -7.80 10.29 -12.14
CA ARG A 355 -6.33 10.41 -11.99
C ARG A 355 -5.80 9.52 -10.87
N LYS A 356 -6.45 9.51 -9.71
CA LYS A 356 -6.09 8.66 -8.58
C LYS A 356 -6.16 7.17 -8.94
N LYS A 357 -7.30 6.71 -9.48
CA LYS A 357 -7.49 5.31 -9.87
C LYS A 357 -6.55 4.86 -11.00
N THR A 358 -6.30 5.71 -12.00
CA THR A 358 -5.35 5.38 -13.07
C THR A 358 -3.92 5.36 -12.57
N LYS A 359 -3.54 6.25 -11.64
CA LYS A 359 -2.21 6.24 -11.02
C LYS A 359 -2.00 4.98 -10.18
N GLU A 360 -2.99 4.59 -9.39
CA GLU A 360 -2.99 3.30 -8.64
C GLU A 360 -2.91 2.07 -9.57
N ARG A 361 -3.48 2.15 -10.78
CA ARG A 361 -3.49 1.03 -11.75
C ARG A 361 -2.29 0.99 -12.69
N ASN A 362 -1.59 2.11 -12.87
CA ASN A 362 -0.40 2.21 -13.71
C ASN A 362 0.75 1.30 -13.25
N GLY A 363 0.71 0.77 -12.01
CA GLY A 363 1.47 -0.41 -11.60
C GLY A 363 2.99 -0.26 -11.69
N VAL A 364 3.53 0.96 -11.62
CA VAL A 364 4.98 1.17 -11.52
C VAL A 364 5.28 1.47 -10.06
N THR A 365 5.95 0.53 -9.39
CA THR A 365 6.48 0.74 -8.04
C THR A 365 7.82 1.46 -8.16
N VAL A 366 8.02 2.54 -7.41
CA VAL A 366 9.32 3.20 -7.31
C VAL A 366 10.10 2.58 -6.16
N VAL A 367 11.35 2.21 -6.44
CA VAL A 367 12.24 1.58 -5.48
C VAL A 367 13.45 2.47 -5.28
N ASP A 368 13.65 2.96 -4.07
CA ASP A 368 14.86 3.63 -3.64
C ASP A 368 15.97 2.59 -3.40
N ILE A 369 17.14 2.84 -3.96
CA ILE A 369 18.34 2.00 -3.82
C ILE A 369 19.50 2.89 -3.41
N CYS A 370 20.18 2.52 -2.33
CA CYS A 370 21.26 3.30 -1.75
C CYS A 370 22.55 2.48 -1.59
N ASP A 371 23.69 3.15 -1.77
CA ASP A 371 25.03 2.60 -1.52
C ASP A 371 25.30 2.48 -0.01
N ASN A 372 24.72 3.38 0.79
CA ASN A 372 24.82 3.32 2.24
C ASN A 372 23.51 2.89 2.90
N SER A 373 23.65 2.11 3.96
CA SER A 373 22.53 1.56 4.73
C SER A 373 22.01 2.57 5.78
N PRO A 374 20.71 2.52 6.17
CA PRO A 374 19.64 1.72 5.56
C PRO A 374 19.04 2.38 4.31
N LEU A 375 19.26 3.69 4.13
CA LEU A 375 18.93 4.50 2.95
C LEU A 375 19.77 5.80 2.95
N ASN A 376 21.07 5.69 3.19
CA ASN A 376 21.95 6.86 3.24
C ASN A 376 22.51 7.16 1.84
N PRO A 377 22.61 8.44 1.43
CA PRO A 377 23.19 8.80 0.14
C PRO A 377 24.59 8.23 -0.08
N PRO A 378 25.01 7.98 -1.33
CA PRO A 378 24.24 8.22 -2.57
C PRO A 378 23.11 7.20 -2.78
N CYS A 379 21.97 7.70 -3.26
CA CYS A 379 20.78 6.92 -3.56
C CYS A 379 20.28 7.23 -4.98
N THR A 380 19.57 6.27 -5.57
CA THR A 380 18.87 6.43 -6.85
C THR A 380 17.48 5.80 -6.77
N THR A 381 16.59 6.21 -7.67
CA THR A 381 15.25 5.65 -7.81
C THR A 381 15.21 4.73 -9.03
N VAL A 382 14.62 3.54 -8.85
CA VAL A 382 14.39 2.59 -9.92
C VAL A 382 12.90 2.37 -10.08
N LYS A 383 12.41 2.56 -11.31
CA LYS A 383 11.02 2.27 -11.65
C LYS A 383 10.89 0.78 -11.96
N ALA A 384 10.06 0.09 -11.20
CA ALA A 384 9.76 -1.33 -11.35
C ALA A 384 8.31 -1.52 -11.83
N PRO A 385 8.09 -1.69 -13.16
CA PRO A 385 6.77 -2.03 -13.68
C PRO A 385 6.30 -3.36 -13.11
N ARG A 386 5.00 -3.46 -12.84
CA ARG A 386 4.34 -4.62 -12.28
C ARG A 386 4.69 -5.90 -13.02
N ASP A 387 4.99 -6.95 -12.26
CA ASP A 387 5.29 -8.30 -12.77
C ASP A 387 6.52 -8.36 -13.72
N GLN A 388 7.27 -7.25 -13.90
CA GLN A 388 8.47 -7.20 -14.72
C GLN A 388 9.73 -7.24 -13.86
N CYS A 389 10.74 -7.96 -14.34
CA CYS A 389 12.04 -7.95 -13.72
C CYS A 389 12.83 -6.73 -14.17
N VAL A 390 13.38 -5.99 -13.21
CA VAL A 390 14.20 -4.80 -13.45
C VAL A 390 15.59 -5.01 -12.89
N ALA A 391 16.61 -4.72 -13.71
CA ALA A 391 18.01 -4.79 -13.29
C ALA A 391 18.37 -3.60 -12.41
N VAL A 392 19.27 -3.81 -11.45
CA VAL A 392 19.88 -2.71 -10.71
C VAL A 392 20.72 -1.85 -11.67
N PRO A 393 20.65 -0.51 -11.60
CA PRO A 393 21.46 0.39 -12.43
C PRO A 393 22.95 0.06 -12.34
N GLU A 394 23.67 0.18 -13.46
CA GLU A 394 25.09 -0.19 -13.55
C GLU A 394 25.96 0.47 -12.48
N GLU A 395 25.66 1.73 -12.14
CA GLU A 395 26.39 2.52 -11.13
C GLU A 395 26.23 2.02 -9.68
N TYR A 396 25.14 1.29 -9.39
CA TYR A 396 24.82 0.70 -8.09
C TYR A 396 25.07 -0.81 -8.01
N LYS A 397 25.44 -1.47 -9.13
CA LYS A 397 25.81 -2.88 -9.10
C LYS A 397 27.00 -3.10 -8.17
N GLY A 398 26.88 -4.08 -7.29
CA GLY A 398 27.96 -4.41 -6.35
C GLY A 398 28.07 -3.47 -5.14
N LYS A 399 27.06 -2.62 -4.89
CA LYS A 399 27.11 -1.57 -3.85
C LYS A 399 25.82 -1.40 -3.05
N VAL A 400 24.74 -2.09 -3.45
CA VAL A 400 23.43 -1.91 -2.82
C VAL A 400 23.50 -2.36 -1.37
N SER A 401 23.36 -1.40 -0.44
CA SER A 401 23.31 -1.64 1.00
C SER A 401 21.95 -1.31 1.62
N GLY A 402 21.10 -0.57 0.91
CA GLY A 402 19.80 -0.10 1.38
C GLY A 402 18.74 -0.12 0.28
N VAL A 403 17.53 -0.60 0.59
CA VAL A 403 16.39 -0.54 -0.35
C VAL A 403 15.08 -0.15 0.36
N LYS A 404 14.19 0.58 -0.32
CA LYS A 404 12.83 0.90 0.13
C LYS A 404 11.90 1.02 -1.06
N THR A 405 10.66 0.55 -0.91
CA THR A 405 9.62 0.77 -1.92
C THR A 405 8.80 2.01 -1.57
N ASP A 406 8.13 2.60 -2.55
CA ASP A 406 7.31 3.78 -2.36
C ASP A 406 5.90 3.49 -1.83
N ALA A 407 5.39 2.28 -2.09
CA ALA A 407 4.02 1.91 -1.76
C ALA A 407 3.94 0.77 -0.74
N ALA A 408 3.15 0.98 0.32
CA ALA A 408 2.93 0.01 1.40
C ALA A 408 2.20 -1.26 0.93
N ASP A 409 1.38 -1.16 -0.12
CA ASP A 409 0.62 -2.30 -0.69
C ASP A 409 1.39 -3.06 -1.77
N HIS A 410 2.66 -2.73 -2.00
CA HIS A 410 3.55 -3.41 -2.93
C HIS A 410 4.65 -4.16 -2.19
N ILE A 411 4.98 -5.35 -2.68
CA ILE A 411 6.12 -6.13 -2.20
C ILE A 411 7.11 -6.29 -3.35
N CYS A 412 8.35 -5.88 -3.11
CA CYS A 412 9.44 -6.10 -4.04
C CYS A 412 10.32 -7.24 -3.58
N LYS A 413 10.59 -8.16 -4.50
CA LYS A 413 11.54 -9.26 -4.34
C LYS A 413 12.87 -8.81 -4.92
N PHE A 414 13.92 -8.84 -4.10
CA PHE A 414 15.27 -8.45 -4.47
C PHE A 414 16.16 -9.68 -4.59
N TYR A 415 16.73 -9.87 -5.77
CA TYR A 415 17.48 -11.07 -6.14
C TYR A 415 18.98 -10.78 -6.16
N ALA A 416 19.76 -11.74 -5.67
CA ALA A 416 21.22 -11.68 -5.77
C ALA A 416 21.74 -11.94 -7.20
N GLU A 417 20.88 -12.47 -8.08
CA GLU A 417 21.21 -12.80 -9.46
C GLU A 417 20.44 -11.88 -10.42
N PRO A 418 20.93 -11.68 -11.66
CA PRO A 418 20.18 -11.01 -12.72
C PRO A 418 18.89 -11.75 -13.09
N ASP A 419 18.01 -11.08 -13.86
CA ASP A 419 16.76 -11.63 -14.39
C ASP A 419 15.78 -12.19 -13.33
N CYS A 420 15.88 -11.74 -12.08
CA CYS A 420 15.00 -12.11 -10.98
C CYS A 420 14.98 -13.62 -10.71
N LYS A 421 16.16 -14.23 -10.74
CA LYS A 421 16.40 -15.66 -10.51
C LYS A 421 17.08 -15.90 -9.16
N GLY A 422 16.95 -17.13 -8.68
CA GLY A 422 17.66 -17.58 -7.48
C GLY A 422 17.03 -17.10 -6.16
N LYS A 423 17.90 -16.99 -5.14
CA LYS A 423 17.49 -16.56 -3.80
C LYS A 423 17.13 -15.07 -3.79
N HIS A 424 16.10 -14.73 -3.04
CA HIS A 424 15.64 -13.37 -2.84
C HIS A 424 15.24 -13.10 -1.39
N PHE A 425 15.15 -11.82 -1.05
CA PHE A 425 14.43 -11.32 0.11
C PHE A 425 13.31 -10.39 -0.34
N GLU A 426 12.34 -10.16 0.55
CA GLU A 426 11.24 -9.22 0.32
C GLU A 426 11.49 -7.91 1.10
N ALA A 427 11.20 -6.78 0.46
CA ALA A 427 11.11 -5.49 1.12
C ALA A 427 9.85 -4.73 0.66
N THR A 428 9.47 -3.77 1.50
CA THR A 428 8.25 -2.96 1.38
C THR A 428 8.62 -1.49 1.59
N ASN A 429 7.67 -0.65 1.99
CA ASN A 429 7.89 0.77 2.25
C ASN A 429 8.77 1.06 3.47
N HIS A 430 9.14 0.03 4.24
CA HIS A 430 10.15 0.14 5.28
C HIS A 430 11.56 -0.06 4.72
N ALA A 431 12.47 0.82 5.12
CA ALA A 431 13.88 0.74 4.77
C ALA A 431 14.48 -0.62 5.18
N ALA A 432 15.15 -1.27 4.24
CA ALA A 432 15.84 -2.53 4.48
C ALA A 432 17.35 -2.31 4.58
N ASP A 433 17.89 -2.52 5.78
CA ASP A 433 19.33 -2.58 6.02
C ASP A 433 19.89 -3.95 5.60
N LEU A 434 20.61 -3.99 4.47
CA LEU A 434 21.19 -5.23 3.96
C LEU A 434 22.45 -5.68 4.72
N ARG A 435 23.03 -4.83 5.58
CA ARG A 435 24.18 -5.13 6.43
C ARG A 435 23.76 -5.84 7.72
N GLN A 436 22.58 -5.51 8.25
CA GLN A 436 22.04 -6.09 9.48
C GLN A 436 21.20 -7.34 9.27
N ALA A 437 20.65 -7.54 8.07
CA ALA A 437 19.92 -8.76 7.76
C ALA A 437 20.78 -10.00 8.05
N GLN A 438 20.16 -11.04 8.61
CA GLN A 438 20.74 -12.24 9.25
C GLN A 438 21.84 -13.01 8.49
N GLU A 439 22.21 -12.63 7.26
CA GLU A 439 23.37 -13.20 6.57
C GLU A 439 24.28 -12.17 5.88
N GLY A 440 24.03 -10.85 5.94
CA GLY A 440 24.76 -9.84 5.15
C GLY A 440 24.86 -10.19 3.65
N TRP A 441 24.13 -11.21 3.21
CA TRP A 441 24.47 -11.99 2.02
C TRP A 441 24.08 -11.23 0.77
N TYR A 442 23.04 -10.40 0.90
CA TYR A 442 22.53 -9.52 -0.13
C TYR A 442 23.23 -8.16 -0.14
N ASN A 443 23.98 -7.79 0.92
CA ASN A 443 24.77 -6.56 0.90
C ASN A 443 25.73 -6.61 -0.28
N ASP A 444 25.69 -5.58 -1.12
CA ASP A 444 26.48 -5.46 -2.34
C ASP A 444 26.23 -6.56 -3.38
N LYS A 445 25.16 -7.36 -3.24
CA LYS A 445 24.86 -8.47 -4.17
C LYS A 445 23.53 -8.35 -4.88
N VAL A 446 22.67 -7.39 -4.53
CA VAL A 446 21.41 -7.19 -5.25
C VAL A 446 21.69 -6.84 -6.71
N ALA A 447 21.14 -7.64 -7.62
CA ALA A 447 21.39 -7.52 -9.06
C ALA A 447 20.11 -7.25 -9.86
N SER A 448 18.95 -7.68 -9.36
CA SER A 448 17.65 -7.41 -9.98
C SER A 448 16.52 -7.42 -8.96
N MET A 449 15.38 -6.83 -9.35
CA MET A 449 14.18 -6.74 -8.50
C MET A 449 12.91 -6.96 -9.32
N ARG A 450 11.86 -7.49 -8.69
CA ARG A 450 10.50 -7.54 -9.25
C ARG A 450 9.52 -7.10 -8.18
N CYS A 451 8.60 -6.21 -8.55
CA CYS A 451 7.60 -5.66 -7.64
C CYS A 451 6.21 -6.11 -8.05
N ASP A 452 5.48 -6.64 -7.09
CA ASP A 452 4.14 -7.16 -7.28
C ASP A 452 3.21 -6.49 -6.24
N LYS A 453 1.99 -6.13 -6.66
CA LYS A 453 0.96 -5.69 -5.71
C LYS A 453 0.59 -6.85 -4.80
N LEU A 454 0.58 -6.61 -3.50
CA LEU A 454 0.22 -7.60 -2.51
C LEU A 454 -1.25 -8.02 -2.70
N ARG A 455 -1.46 -9.27 -3.12
CA ARG A 455 -2.80 -9.86 -3.21
C ARG A 455 -3.06 -10.70 -1.97
N LEU A 456 -3.74 -10.10 -1.01
CA LEU A 456 -4.19 -10.81 0.17
C LEU A 456 -5.48 -11.59 -0.15
N PRO A 457 -5.66 -12.81 0.40
CA PRO A 457 -6.91 -13.53 0.23
C PRO A 457 -8.05 -12.79 0.94
N GLU A 458 -9.23 -12.77 0.31
CA GLU A 458 -10.45 -12.29 0.96
C GLU A 458 -11.07 -13.40 1.80
N THR A 459 -11.64 -13.06 2.97
CA THR A 459 -12.28 -14.05 3.85
C THR A 459 -13.50 -14.65 3.15
N PRO A 460 -13.53 -15.97 2.89
CA PRO A 460 -14.75 -16.60 2.39
C PRO A 460 -15.84 -16.52 3.46
N GLU A 461 -17.11 -16.34 3.07
CA GLU A 461 -18.25 -16.37 4.00
C GLU A 461 -18.25 -17.66 4.83
N ARG A 462 -17.85 -18.77 4.21
CA ARG A 462 -17.65 -20.06 4.89
C ARG A 462 -16.33 -20.69 4.49
N TRP A 463 -15.51 -20.96 5.48
CA TRP A 463 -14.24 -21.64 5.32
C TRP A 463 -14.04 -22.74 6.36
N GLU A 464 -13.13 -23.66 6.01
CA GLU A 464 -12.60 -24.73 6.85
C GLU A 464 -11.08 -24.81 6.59
N TRP A 465 -10.32 -24.93 7.66
CA TRP A 465 -8.88 -25.08 7.62
C TRP A 465 -8.51 -26.53 7.25
N LYS A 466 -7.92 -26.70 6.06
CA LYS A 466 -7.36 -27.98 5.62
C LYS A 466 -5.91 -27.79 5.19
N SER A 467 -5.12 -28.85 5.34
CA SER A 467 -3.75 -28.90 4.81
C SER A 467 -3.67 -28.65 3.29
N THR A 468 -4.78 -28.84 2.56
CA THR A 468 -4.86 -28.56 1.12
C THR A 468 -5.41 -27.18 0.77
N SER A 469 -6.12 -26.50 1.68
CA SER A 469 -6.76 -25.20 1.42
C SER A 469 -6.13 -24.02 2.14
N TYR A 470 -5.18 -24.25 3.06
CA TYR A 470 -4.59 -23.15 3.85
C TYR A 470 -4.01 -22.04 2.97
N HIS A 471 -3.41 -22.37 1.82
CA HIS A 471 -2.84 -21.38 0.89
C HIS A 471 -3.88 -20.42 0.30
N GLN A 472 -5.17 -20.79 0.31
CA GLN A 472 -6.28 -19.93 -0.13
C GLN A 472 -6.83 -19.06 1.00
N LEU A 473 -6.51 -19.40 2.25
CA LEU A 473 -7.03 -18.74 3.45
C LEU A 473 -5.97 -17.89 4.16
N CYS A 474 -4.70 -18.26 4.04
CA CYS A 474 -3.60 -17.68 4.77
C CYS A 474 -2.28 -17.87 4.00
N THR A 475 -1.87 -16.83 3.30
CA THR A 475 -0.57 -16.78 2.60
C THR A 475 0.46 -16.00 3.41
N ARG A 476 0.01 -15.04 4.23
CA ARG A 476 0.86 -14.14 5.02
C ARG A 476 0.26 -13.91 6.39
N LEU A 477 1.11 -13.56 7.35
CA LEU A 477 0.71 -13.13 8.68
C LEU A 477 0.91 -11.62 8.84
N ASP A 478 -0.07 -10.93 9.43
CA ASP A 478 0.01 -9.51 9.82
C ASP A 478 0.18 -9.32 11.33
N LYS A 479 0.07 -10.41 12.10
CA LYS A 479 0.39 -10.45 13.52
C LYS A 479 1.01 -11.80 13.85
N LEU A 480 2.00 -11.80 14.72
CA LEU A 480 2.65 -12.99 15.23
C LEU A 480 2.94 -12.81 16.73
N SER A 481 2.79 -13.87 17.51
CA SER A 481 3.09 -13.89 18.93
C SER A 481 3.69 -15.24 19.32
N ILE A 482 4.48 -15.26 20.39
CA ILE A 482 5.09 -16.46 20.96
C ILE A 482 4.58 -16.68 22.39
N ASP A 483 4.22 -17.92 22.71
CA ASP A 483 4.14 -18.41 24.09
C ASP A 483 5.40 -19.25 24.37
N PHE A 484 6.16 -18.90 25.41
CA PHE A 484 7.41 -19.57 25.80
C PHE A 484 7.33 -20.00 27.27
N GLU A 485 7.79 -21.22 27.56
CA GLU A 485 7.74 -21.81 28.89
C GLU A 485 8.99 -22.65 29.21
N LEU A 486 9.56 -22.43 30.38
CA LEU A 486 10.63 -23.25 30.96
C LEU A 486 10.07 -24.32 31.89
N ALA A 487 10.79 -25.43 32.05
CA ALA A 487 10.44 -26.45 33.03
C ALA A 487 10.49 -25.88 34.45
N ASN A 488 9.69 -26.45 35.36
CA ASN A 488 9.50 -25.95 36.72
C ASN A 488 10.18 -26.84 37.77
N HIS A 489 11.48 -27.08 37.61
CA HIS A 489 12.29 -27.72 38.65
C HIS A 489 13.63 -27.01 38.85
N ILE A 490 14.34 -27.41 39.91
CA ILE A 490 15.64 -26.83 40.23
C ILE A 490 16.59 -27.03 39.05
N GLY A 491 17.25 -25.95 38.62
CA GLY A 491 18.19 -25.95 37.49
C GLY A 491 17.57 -25.73 36.11
N SER A 492 16.25 -25.53 35.98
CA SER A 492 15.62 -25.30 34.66
C SER A 492 15.74 -23.86 34.13
N GLY A 493 16.12 -22.91 34.99
CA GLY A 493 16.34 -21.50 34.61
C GLY A 493 17.77 -21.27 34.12
N THR A 494 18.06 -20.05 33.67
CA THR A 494 19.42 -19.65 33.24
C THR A 494 19.72 -18.21 33.67
N TYR A 495 21.01 -17.86 33.73
CA TYR A 495 21.48 -16.48 33.85
C TYR A 495 21.70 -15.81 32.48
N ASP A 496 21.45 -16.52 31.39
CA ASP A 496 21.69 -16.06 30.04
C ASP A 496 20.47 -15.33 29.44
N MET A 497 20.69 -14.71 28.29
CA MET A 497 19.64 -14.07 27.51
C MET A 497 19.16 -14.99 26.39
N ILE A 498 17.87 -15.33 26.44
CA ILE A 498 17.21 -16.21 25.49
C ILE A 498 16.56 -15.36 24.38
N LYS A 499 16.85 -15.70 23.12
CA LYS A 499 16.26 -15.05 21.95
C LYS A 499 15.64 -16.05 20.99
N LEU A 500 14.67 -15.57 20.22
CA LEU A 500 14.00 -16.30 19.16
C LEU A 500 14.45 -15.78 17.80
N ASN A 501 14.69 -16.69 16.88
CA ASN A 501 15.08 -16.38 15.52
C ASN A 501 14.21 -17.16 14.52
N PHE A 502 13.73 -16.50 13.47
CA PHE A 502 12.85 -17.10 12.45
C PHE A 502 13.64 -17.41 11.18
N LEU A 503 14.05 -18.66 11.05
CA LEU A 503 14.86 -19.12 9.93
C LEU A 503 14.16 -18.84 8.59
N GLY A 504 14.85 -18.10 7.71
CA GLY A 504 14.40 -17.79 6.35
C GLY A 504 13.70 -16.45 6.18
N ALA A 505 13.21 -15.82 7.26
CA ALA A 505 12.42 -14.59 7.18
C ALA A 505 12.92 -13.46 8.07
N SER A 506 13.43 -13.75 9.28
CA SER A 506 13.83 -12.68 10.21
C SER A 506 15.08 -11.95 9.71
N ARG A 507 15.06 -10.62 9.88
CA ARG A 507 16.24 -9.75 9.73
C ARG A 507 17.07 -9.75 10.99
N LYS A 508 16.41 -9.87 12.16
CA LYS A 508 17.07 -9.92 13.46
C LYS A 508 16.34 -10.83 14.46
N PRO A 509 17.02 -11.32 15.52
CA PRO A 509 16.38 -12.09 16.58
C PRO A 509 15.50 -11.24 17.51
N HIS A 510 14.39 -11.83 17.96
CA HIS A 510 13.50 -11.30 19.00
C HIS A 510 14.02 -11.69 20.39
N VAL A 511 14.12 -10.75 21.33
CA VAL A 511 14.53 -11.07 22.71
C VAL A 511 13.33 -11.58 23.50
N ILE A 512 13.42 -12.80 24.05
CA ILE A 512 12.36 -13.34 24.90
C ILE A 512 12.54 -12.83 26.32
N VAL A 513 13.69 -13.12 26.94
CA VAL A 513 13.94 -12.84 28.36
C VAL A 513 15.44 -12.92 28.66
N GLU A 514 15.88 -12.20 29.69
CA GLU A 514 17.21 -12.30 30.28
C GLU A 514 17.11 -12.83 31.71
N GLY A 515 17.94 -13.82 32.05
CA GLY A 515 18.02 -14.39 33.40
C GLY A 515 16.73 -15.04 33.94
N PRO A 516 15.95 -15.82 33.14
CA PRO A 516 14.69 -16.38 33.61
C PRO A 516 14.89 -17.45 34.70
N SER A 517 14.05 -17.40 35.73
CA SER A 517 13.96 -18.45 36.75
C SER A 517 13.23 -19.70 36.24
N PRO A 518 13.38 -20.87 36.90
CA PRO A 518 12.57 -22.06 36.62
C PRO A 518 11.06 -21.76 36.63
N GLY A 519 10.32 -22.42 35.74
CA GLY A 519 8.88 -22.21 35.57
C GLY A 519 8.49 -20.87 34.93
N TYR A 520 9.47 -20.10 34.43
CA TYR A 520 9.19 -18.87 33.70
C TYR A 520 8.27 -19.13 32.50
N LYS A 521 7.24 -18.30 32.37
CA LYS A 521 6.24 -18.38 31.32
C LYS A 521 5.89 -16.99 30.84
N VAL A 522 5.90 -16.79 29.52
CA VAL A 522 5.58 -15.49 28.93
C VAL A 522 4.86 -15.66 27.59
N SER A 523 3.98 -14.70 27.30
CA SER A 523 3.39 -14.50 25.97
C SER A 523 3.79 -13.12 25.47
N GLN A 524 4.41 -13.04 24.29
CA GLN A 524 4.90 -11.79 23.71
C GLN A 524 4.42 -11.65 22.26
N ASP A 525 3.97 -10.45 21.91
CA ASP A 525 3.75 -10.09 20.51
C ASP A 525 5.12 -9.85 19.85
N ILE A 526 5.25 -10.32 18.61
CA ILE A 526 6.44 -10.13 17.77
C ILE A 526 6.22 -8.87 16.94
N ASP A 527 7.14 -7.93 17.01
CA ASP A 527 7.11 -6.74 16.16
C ASP A 527 7.45 -7.14 14.71
N MET A 528 6.46 -7.04 13.83
CA MET A 528 6.55 -7.51 12.45
C MET A 528 7.56 -6.70 11.65
N VAL A 529 7.56 -5.38 11.80
CA VAL A 529 8.46 -4.48 11.07
C VAL A 529 9.88 -4.63 11.60
N ASP A 530 10.02 -4.74 12.91
CA ASP A 530 11.33 -4.85 13.53
C ASP A 530 12.02 -6.19 13.24
N ILE A 531 11.26 -7.29 13.26
CA ILE A 531 11.79 -8.64 13.05
C ILE A 531 11.85 -9.02 11.57
N PHE A 532 10.85 -8.70 10.76
CA PHE A 532 10.78 -9.09 9.34
C PHE A 532 11.03 -7.93 8.37
N GLY A 533 10.96 -6.68 8.85
CA GLY A 533 11.10 -5.49 8.00
C GLY A 533 9.91 -5.22 7.09
N SER A 534 8.75 -5.73 7.47
CA SER A 534 7.47 -5.54 6.78
C SER A 534 6.33 -5.76 7.77
N GLU A 535 5.21 -5.07 7.56
CA GLU A 535 3.98 -5.30 8.32
C GLU A 535 3.43 -6.73 8.15
N THR A 536 3.83 -7.44 7.10
CA THR A 536 3.40 -8.82 6.88
C THR A 536 4.55 -9.74 6.47
N VAL A 537 4.51 -11.00 6.91
CA VAL A 537 5.49 -12.03 6.53
C VAL A 537 4.81 -13.18 5.82
N ALA A 538 5.41 -13.71 4.76
CA ALA A 538 4.88 -14.87 4.07
C ALA A 538 5.00 -16.13 4.93
N LEU A 539 3.94 -16.94 4.97
CA LEU A 539 3.91 -18.14 5.81
C LEU A 539 4.97 -19.17 5.37
N ASP A 540 5.34 -19.19 4.08
CA ASP A 540 6.38 -20.04 3.49
C ASP A 540 7.81 -19.51 3.65
N GLN A 541 7.96 -18.26 4.08
CA GLN A 541 9.27 -17.70 4.45
C GLN A 541 9.65 -18.06 5.89
N ILE A 542 8.69 -18.33 6.77
CA ILE A 542 8.95 -18.86 8.11
C ILE A 542 9.26 -20.36 7.99
N ARG A 543 10.52 -20.70 7.76
CA ARG A 543 10.98 -22.08 7.51
C ARG A 543 11.35 -22.83 8.78
N GLY A 544 11.49 -22.12 9.89
CA GLY A 544 11.84 -22.72 11.17
C GLY A 544 12.04 -21.72 12.28
N LEU A 545 12.15 -22.24 13.48
CA LEU A 545 12.53 -21.50 14.69
C LEU A 545 13.92 -21.91 15.11
N GLN A 546 14.64 -20.97 15.69
CA GLN A 546 15.90 -21.22 16.35
C GLN A 546 15.92 -20.44 17.66
N LEU A 547 16.26 -21.12 18.75
CA LEU A 547 16.54 -20.46 20.02
C LEU A 547 18.03 -20.16 20.08
N LEU A 548 18.31 -18.93 20.43
CA LEU A 548 19.65 -18.42 20.64
C LEU A 548 19.84 -18.14 22.12
N ASP A 549 21.02 -18.49 22.59
CA ASP A 549 21.45 -18.35 23.96
C ASP A 549 22.67 -17.42 23.99
N ARG A 550 22.53 -16.27 24.65
CA ARG A 550 23.59 -15.27 24.76
C ARG A 550 24.08 -15.23 26.20
N LEU A 551 25.31 -15.72 26.38
CA LEU A 551 25.97 -15.73 27.67
C LEU A 551 26.12 -14.30 28.20
N THR A 552 25.68 -14.10 29.44
CA THR A 552 25.94 -12.87 30.20
C THR A 552 27.33 -12.97 30.85
N ASP A 553 27.90 -11.83 31.24
CA ASP A 553 29.20 -11.80 31.94
C ASP A 553 29.11 -12.19 33.42
N HIS A 554 27.93 -12.65 33.84
CA HIS A 554 27.70 -13.21 35.16
C HIS A 554 28.53 -14.48 35.34
N TRP A 555 29.05 -14.70 36.56
CA TRP A 555 29.91 -15.86 36.86
C TRP A 555 29.20 -17.22 36.74
N LEU A 556 27.86 -17.21 36.63
CA LEU A 556 27.00 -18.37 36.34
C LEU A 556 26.43 -18.39 34.92
N GLY A 557 26.83 -17.46 34.03
CA GLY A 557 26.40 -17.50 32.63
C GLY A 557 26.96 -18.71 31.88
N GLY A 558 26.21 -19.19 30.88
CA GLY A 558 26.48 -20.44 30.16
C GLY A 558 25.96 -21.70 30.87
N ASP A 559 25.03 -21.55 31.82
CA ASP A 559 24.41 -22.67 32.51
C ASP A 559 23.39 -23.41 31.62
N ALA A 560 23.13 -24.68 31.95
CA ALA A 560 22.11 -25.45 31.26
C ALA A 560 20.72 -25.05 31.76
N TRP A 561 19.73 -25.04 30.88
CA TRP A 561 18.34 -24.71 31.18
C TRP A 561 17.39 -25.62 30.41
N GLU A 562 16.15 -25.75 30.87
CA GLU A 562 15.23 -26.73 30.31
C GLU A 562 13.99 -26.09 29.70
N LEU A 563 13.84 -26.27 28.39
CA LEU A 563 12.70 -25.83 27.62
C LEU A 563 11.53 -26.78 27.83
N PHE A 564 10.42 -26.26 28.37
CA PHE A 564 9.16 -27.00 28.42
C PHE A 564 8.47 -26.96 27.05
N GLY A 565 8.26 -25.77 26.48
CA GLY A 565 7.62 -25.67 25.16
C GLY A 565 7.51 -24.27 24.56
N ILE A 566 7.18 -24.25 23.27
CA ILE A 566 6.96 -23.05 22.45
C ILE A 566 5.65 -23.20 21.68
N LYS A 567 4.83 -22.15 21.66
CA LYS A 567 3.70 -22.03 20.73
C LYS A 567 3.82 -20.74 19.95
N LEU A 568 3.50 -20.77 18.67
CA LEU A 568 3.31 -19.55 17.90
C LEU A 568 1.82 -19.35 17.65
N ARG A 569 1.38 -18.10 17.70
CA ARG A 569 0.05 -17.69 17.26
C ARG A 569 0.21 -16.58 16.24
N GLY A 570 -0.57 -16.64 15.18
CA GLY A 570 -0.56 -15.63 14.13
C GLY A 570 -1.95 -15.22 13.73
N ARG A 571 -2.04 -14.13 12.99
CA ARG A 571 -3.26 -13.71 12.30
C ARG A 571 -2.96 -13.59 10.81
N CYS A 572 -3.81 -14.17 9.98
CA CYS A 572 -3.67 -14.15 8.54
C CYS A 572 -4.01 -12.78 7.98
N ALA A 573 -3.09 -12.19 7.22
CA ALA A 573 -3.31 -10.95 6.51
C ALA A 573 -4.43 -11.12 5.47
N GLY A 574 -5.35 -10.16 5.39
CA GLY A 574 -6.51 -10.16 4.50
C GLY A 574 -7.72 -10.90 5.06
N THR A 575 -7.54 -12.15 5.52
CA THR A 575 -8.69 -12.94 6.01
C THR A 575 -9.02 -12.72 7.49
N GLY A 576 -8.05 -12.26 8.28
CA GLY A 576 -8.17 -12.08 9.72
C GLY A 576 -8.26 -13.40 10.52
N ILE A 577 -8.07 -14.54 9.87
CA ILE A 577 -8.14 -15.85 10.51
C ILE A 577 -6.97 -16.01 11.48
N SER A 578 -7.26 -16.34 12.74
CA SER A 578 -6.20 -16.69 13.70
C SER A 578 -5.65 -18.09 13.39
N VAL A 579 -4.35 -18.25 13.48
CA VAL A 579 -3.65 -19.51 13.27
C VAL A 579 -2.71 -19.78 14.43
N ALA A 580 -2.39 -21.05 14.66
CA ALA A 580 -1.45 -21.46 15.68
C ALA A 580 -0.52 -22.55 15.15
N LEU A 581 0.71 -22.58 15.67
CA LEU A 581 1.65 -23.67 15.51
C LEU A 581 1.95 -24.25 16.90
N ASN A 582 1.57 -25.50 17.10
CA ASN A 582 1.62 -26.18 18.40
C ASN A 582 2.59 -27.37 18.42
N ASP A 583 3.34 -27.61 17.34
CA ASP A 583 4.25 -28.75 17.19
C ASP A 583 5.33 -28.79 18.27
N TYR A 584 5.66 -27.64 18.87
CA TYR A 584 6.66 -27.50 19.93
C TYR A 584 6.06 -27.19 21.30
N ALA A 585 4.75 -27.33 21.47
CA ALA A 585 4.03 -26.99 22.69
C ALA A 585 4.51 -27.76 23.93
N SER A 586 5.09 -28.95 23.74
CA SER A 586 5.83 -29.73 24.74
C SER A 586 7.01 -30.35 24.02
N THR A 587 8.20 -29.86 24.37
CA THR A 587 9.48 -30.28 23.79
C THR A 587 10.31 -31.00 24.84
N ASP A 588 10.29 -30.52 26.09
CA ASP A 588 10.98 -31.07 27.27
C ASP A 588 12.45 -31.41 26.98
N LYS A 589 13.26 -30.36 26.79
CA LYS A 589 14.69 -30.48 26.43
C LYS A 589 15.59 -29.58 27.27
N GLU A 590 16.63 -30.17 27.83
CA GLU A 590 17.78 -29.43 28.36
C GLU A 590 18.61 -28.84 27.21
N LEU A 591 18.90 -27.55 27.30
CA LEU A 591 19.61 -26.71 26.34
C LEU A 591 20.77 -26.03 27.05
N GLN A 592 21.87 -25.82 26.34
CA GLN A 592 23.04 -25.12 26.86
C GLN A 592 23.88 -24.57 25.71
N ALA A 593 24.31 -23.32 25.81
CA ALA A 593 25.29 -22.77 24.89
C ALA A 593 26.63 -23.54 24.97
N ARG A 594 27.16 -23.93 23.81
CA ARG A 594 28.46 -24.63 23.70
C ARG A 594 29.44 -23.77 22.91
N PRO A 595 30.05 -22.75 23.53
CA PRO A 595 30.94 -21.85 22.83
C PRO A 595 32.16 -22.62 22.27
N THR A 596 32.46 -22.38 21.00
CA THR A 596 33.61 -22.99 20.31
C THR A 596 34.89 -22.16 20.41
N GLU A 597 34.78 -20.92 20.91
CA GLU A 597 35.89 -19.96 21.02
C GLU A 597 36.23 -19.73 22.49
N PRO A 598 37.54 -19.72 22.86
CA PRO A 598 37.94 -19.57 24.25
C PRO A 598 37.92 -18.11 24.73
N GLY A 599 37.68 -17.92 26.03
CA GLY A 599 37.86 -16.64 26.73
C GLY A 599 36.69 -15.67 26.56
N ARG A 600 36.95 -14.36 26.76
CA ARG A 600 35.89 -13.33 26.80
C ARG A 600 35.06 -13.16 25.52
N PHE A 601 35.48 -13.76 24.42
CA PHE A 601 34.79 -13.70 23.13
C PHE A 601 33.53 -14.60 23.08
N GLN A 602 33.33 -15.44 24.10
CA GLN A 602 32.11 -16.24 24.25
C GLN A 602 30.89 -15.43 24.73
N TYR A 603 31.12 -14.33 25.46
CA TYR A 603 30.08 -13.46 26.01
C TYR A 603 29.51 -12.53 24.93
N TYR A 604 28.25 -12.12 25.11
CA TYR A 604 27.55 -11.18 24.21
C TYR A 604 27.35 -11.67 22.76
N ARG A 605 27.65 -12.93 22.47
CA ARG A 605 27.39 -13.61 21.20
C ARG A 605 26.19 -14.53 21.32
N ASP A 606 25.38 -14.59 20.27
CA ASP A 606 24.23 -15.49 20.20
C ASP A 606 24.66 -16.89 19.75
N TRP A 607 24.46 -17.90 20.60
CA TRP A 607 24.75 -19.30 20.32
C TRP A 607 23.47 -20.08 20.02
N PRO A 608 23.35 -20.76 18.87
CA PRO A 608 22.17 -21.57 18.58
C PRO A 608 22.16 -22.83 19.45
N VAL A 609 21.15 -22.95 20.31
CA VAL A 609 21.01 -24.09 21.25
C VAL A 609 19.91 -25.06 20.83
N TRP A 610 18.93 -24.59 20.06
CA TRP A 610 17.84 -25.43 19.54
C TRP A 610 17.33 -24.90 18.21
N SER A 611 16.82 -25.80 17.37
CA SER A 611 16.08 -25.41 16.16
C SER A 611 14.99 -26.42 15.82
N GLY A 612 13.92 -25.94 15.20
CA GLY A 612 12.79 -26.73 14.75
C GLY A 612 12.30 -26.27 13.37
N PRO A 613 12.10 -27.17 12.39
CA PRO A 613 11.59 -26.79 11.08
C PRO A 613 10.09 -26.50 11.12
N ILE A 614 9.68 -25.39 10.49
CA ILE A 614 8.28 -25.02 10.32
C ILE A 614 7.91 -25.18 8.84
N HIS A 615 6.78 -25.82 8.58
CA HIS A 615 6.17 -25.83 7.27
C HIS A 615 4.83 -25.09 7.31
N PRO A 616 4.42 -24.43 6.21
CA PRO A 616 3.12 -23.74 6.15
C PRO A 616 1.92 -24.62 6.51
N LYS A 617 1.99 -25.93 6.24
CA LYS A 617 0.94 -26.92 6.55
C LYS A 617 0.82 -27.25 8.05
N ASP A 618 1.83 -26.92 8.85
CA ASP A 618 1.90 -27.22 10.29
C ASP A 618 1.06 -26.19 11.08
N TRP A 619 0.78 -25.03 10.47
CA TRP A 619 -0.15 -24.05 11.00
C TRP A 619 -1.60 -24.57 10.96
N ILE A 620 -2.32 -24.36 12.05
CA ILE A 620 -3.74 -24.71 12.19
C ILE A 620 -4.59 -23.47 12.41
N GLY A 621 -5.71 -23.36 11.69
CA GLY A 621 -6.70 -22.31 11.93
C GLY A 621 -7.38 -22.48 13.29
N GLN A 622 -7.58 -21.38 14.00
CA GLN A 622 -8.28 -21.30 15.27
C GLN A 622 -9.43 -20.29 15.15
N PRO A 623 -10.69 -20.74 15.01
CA PRO A 623 -11.15 -22.13 15.00
C PRO A 623 -10.80 -22.83 13.68
N GLN A 624 -10.92 -24.17 13.60
CA GLN A 624 -10.63 -24.86 12.33
C GLN A 624 -11.72 -24.65 11.26
N CYS A 625 -12.83 -24.00 11.58
CA CYS A 625 -13.85 -23.64 10.62
C CYS A 625 -14.65 -22.43 11.08
N SER A 626 -15.19 -21.69 10.12
CA SER A 626 -15.97 -20.47 10.36
C SER A 626 -17.36 -20.71 10.95
N HIS A 627 -18.00 -21.85 10.66
CA HIS A 627 -19.43 -22.06 10.92
C HIS A 627 -19.77 -23.49 11.33
N PHE A 628 -20.66 -23.64 12.31
CA PHE A 628 -21.29 -24.91 12.65
C PHE A 628 -22.67 -25.08 11.98
N TYR A 629 -22.94 -26.26 11.42
CA TYR A 629 -24.27 -26.62 10.91
C TYR A 629 -25.05 -27.52 11.87
N ASN A 630 -24.35 -28.17 12.79
CA ASN A 630 -24.93 -29.04 13.81
C ASN A 630 -24.16 -28.88 15.12
N ILE A 631 -24.87 -29.01 16.24
CA ILE A 631 -24.31 -28.86 17.59
C ILE A 631 -24.91 -29.93 18.50
N ASN A 632 -24.07 -30.58 19.30
CA ASN A 632 -24.51 -31.51 20.33
C ASN A 632 -23.99 -31.05 21.69
N VAL A 633 -24.81 -31.24 22.72
CA VAL A 633 -24.41 -31.01 24.11
C VAL A 633 -24.47 -32.36 24.81
N ASN A 634 -23.35 -32.76 25.39
CA ASN A 634 -23.21 -33.94 26.22
C ASN A 634 -23.06 -33.52 27.69
N LEU A 635 -23.89 -34.02 28.59
CA LEU A 635 -23.89 -33.72 30.01
C LEU A 635 -23.71 -35.01 30.82
N HIS A 636 -22.70 -35.03 31.69
CA HIS A 636 -22.41 -36.14 32.58
C HIS A 636 -22.83 -35.76 34.01
N ILE A 637 -23.66 -36.60 34.62
CA ILE A 637 -24.00 -36.49 36.04
C ILE A 637 -22.92 -37.19 36.87
N ALA A 638 -22.47 -36.53 37.93
CA ALA A 638 -21.41 -37.03 38.78
C ALA A 638 -21.74 -38.40 39.41
N ASP A 639 -20.68 -39.12 39.77
CA ASP A 639 -20.76 -40.33 40.57
C ASP A 639 -20.69 -39.99 42.06
N ALA A 640 -21.67 -39.23 42.55
CA ALA A 640 -21.79 -38.90 43.96
C ALA A 640 -23.19 -39.28 44.48
N ASP A 641 -23.28 -39.47 45.79
CA ASP A 641 -24.56 -39.67 46.44
C ASP A 641 -25.44 -38.44 46.21
N TYR A 642 -26.69 -38.70 45.78
CA TYR A 642 -27.68 -37.68 45.43
C TYR A 642 -27.32 -36.80 44.21
N ALA A 643 -26.33 -37.17 43.38
CA ALA A 643 -25.93 -36.36 42.22
C ALA A 643 -27.03 -36.16 41.15
N GLY A 644 -28.00 -37.08 41.10
CA GLY A 644 -29.19 -36.95 40.24
C GLY A 644 -30.18 -35.91 40.78
N THR A 645 -31.20 -35.58 40.00
CA THR A 645 -32.25 -34.62 40.40
C THR A 645 -33.62 -35.10 39.96
N ASN A 646 -34.65 -34.63 40.65
CA ASN A 646 -36.04 -34.73 40.21
C ASN A 646 -36.47 -33.56 39.32
N ASN A 647 -35.56 -32.68 38.89
CA ASN A 647 -35.86 -31.61 37.95
C ASN A 647 -35.69 -32.06 36.49
N ASP A 648 -36.28 -31.32 35.57
CA ASP A 648 -35.96 -31.39 34.14
C ASP A 648 -34.74 -30.51 33.86
N LEU A 649 -33.80 -31.04 33.07
CA LEU A 649 -32.61 -30.30 32.65
C LEU A 649 -32.77 -29.81 31.21
N TYR A 650 -32.43 -28.55 30.96
CA TYR A 650 -32.47 -27.94 29.63
C TYR A 650 -31.14 -27.33 29.24
N ALA A 651 -30.75 -27.44 27.97
CA ALA A 651 -29.70 -26.62 27.39
C ALA A 651 -30.33 -25.40 26.71
N ARG A 652 -29.95 -24.21 27.14
CA ARG A 652 -30.26 -22.95 26.45
C ARG A 652 -29.09 -22.63 25.52
N VAL A 653 -29.41 -22.53 24.24
CA VAL A 653 -28.46 -22.26 23.17
C VAL A 653 -29.02 -21.19 22.24
N GLY A 654 -28.30 -20.08 22.11
CA GLY A 654 -28.82 -18.90 21.43
C GLY A 654 -30.15 -18.43 22.03
N LYS A 655 -31.22 -18.42 21.24
CA LYS A 655 -32.56 -17.99 21.66
C LYS A 655 -33.52 -19.14 21.99
N ALA A 656 -33.04 -20.39 22.03
CA ALA A 656 -33.89 -21.57 22.22
C ALA A 656 -33.43 -22.44 23.39
N GLU A 657 -34.39 -23.10 24.02
CA GLU A 657 -34.16 -24.13 25.04
C GLU A 657 -34.47 -25.52 24.45
N PHE A 658 -33.66 -26.49 24.84
CA PHE A 658 -33.71 -27.89 24.41
C PHE A 658 -33.71 -28.77 25.65
N LEU A 659 -34.71 -29.64 25.80
CA LEU A 659 -34.78 -30.58 26.91
C LEU A 659 -33.63 -31.58 26.78
N ILE A 660 -32.78 -31.65 27.80
CA ILE A 660 -31.70 -32.64 27.91
C ILE A 660 -32.28 -33.97 28.39
N THR A 661 -32.96 -33.94 29.54
CA THR A 661 -33.47 -35.13 30.21
C THR A 661 -34.49 -34.74 31.29
N ARG A 662 -35.26 -35.73 31.74
CA ARG A 662 -36.19 -35.62 32.86
C ARG A 662 -35.73 -36.53 33.98
N HIS A 663 -35.60 -35.99 35.19
CA HIS A 663 -35.26 -36.75 36.39
C HIS A 663 -33.99 -37.62 36.27
N PRO A 664 -32.83 -37.03 35.90
CA PRO A 664 -31.62 -37.80 35.71
C PRO A 664 -31.10 -38.41 37.01
N SER A 665 -30.55 -39.61 36.90
CA SER A 665 -29.90 -40.34 37.97
C SER A 665 -28.38 -40.16 37.96
N ARG A 666 -27.72 -40.52 39.07
CA ARG A 666 -26.26 -40.52 39.17
C ARG A 666 -25.60 -41.35 38.05
N ARG A 667 -24.41 -40.94 37.59
CA ARG A 667 -23.62 -41.57 36.51
C ARG A 667 -24.28 -41.59 35.13
N GLU A 668 -25.44 -40.96 34.95
CA GLU A 668 -26.06 -40.91 33.63
C GLU A 668 -25.39 -39.87 32.73
N VAL A 669 -25.38 -40.17 31.44
CA VAL A 669 -24.78 -39.34 30.39
C VAL A 669 -25.84 -39.05 29.35
N PHE A 670 -26.05 -37.78 29.03
CA PHE A 670 -27.09 -37.34 28.12
C PHE A 670 -26.49 -36.58 26.96
N THR A 671 -26.77 -37.01 25.74
CA THR A 671 -26.42 -36.26 24.54
C THR A 671 -27.68 -35.76 23.85
N ILE A 672 -27.77 -34.46 23.63
CA ILE A 672 -28.82 -33.85 22.83
C ILE A 672 -28.29 -33.18 21.59
N ASN A 673 -29.12 -33.19 20.55
CA ASN A 673 -28.90 -32.44 19.34
C ASN A 673 -29.58 -31.07 19.43
N VAL A 674 -28.83 -30.02 19.12
CA VAL A 674 -29.31 -28.64 19.09
C VAL A 674 -29.65 -28.26 17.65
N ASP A 675 -30.93 -27.96 17.41
CA ASP A 675 -31.37 -27.41 16.13
C ASP A 675 -30.87 -25.96 15.98
N VAL A 676 -29.79 -25.80 15.20
CA VAL A 676 -29.16 -24.50 14.89
C VAL A 676 -30.16 -23.51 14.29
N LYS A 677 -31.11 -23.97 13.46
CA LYS A 677 -32.15 -23.11 12.86
C LYS A 677 -33.14 -22.62 13.91
N LYS A 678 -33.49 -23.47 14.88
CA LYS A 678 -34.36 -23.06 15.99
C LYS A 678 -33.64 -22.05 16.89
N ALA A 679 -32.38 -22.31 17.23
CA ALA A 679 -31.54 -21.53 18.15
C ALA A 679 -31.13 -20.15 17.60
N PHE A 680 -30.66 -20.09 16.34
CA PHE A 680 -30.05 -18.90 15.75
C PHE A 680 -30.80 -18.30 14.57
N LYS A 681 -31.88 -18.96 14.10
CA LYS A 681 -32.65 -18.58 12.89
C LYS A 681 -31.85 -18.67 11.58
N THR A 682 -30.74 -19.41 11.58
CA THR A 682 -29.87 -19.63 10.42
C THR A 682 -29.65 -21.13 10.19
N LYS A 683 -29.26 -21.54 8.98
CA LYS A 683 -28.91 -22.96 8.69
C LYS A 683 -27.53 -23.36 9.22
N ALA A 684 -26.69 -22.37 9.49
CA ALA A 684 -25.37 -22.51 10.07
C ALA A 684 -25.09 -21.27 10.91
N VAL A 685 -24.33 -21.42 12.00
CA VAL A 685 -23.99 -20.35 12.92
C VAL A 685 -22.49 -20.10 12.88
N PRO A 686 -22.02 -18.84 12.77
CA PRO A 686 -20.62 -18.52 12.92
C PRO A 686 -20.07 -19.00 14.28
N VAL A 687 -18.86 -19.55 14.31
CA VAL A 687 -18.26 -20.07 15.55
C VAL A 687 -18.03 -18.95 16.58
N ASP A 688 -17.74 -17.73 16.14
CA ASP A 688 -17.58 -16.55 17.02
C ASP A 688 -18.88 -16.06 17.66
N LYS A 689 -20.04 -16.43 17.09
CA LYS A 689 -21.38 -16.16 17.67
C LYS A 689 -21.84 -17.28 18.61
N PHE A 690 -20.99 -18.27 18.86
CA PHE A 690 -21.27 -19.42 19.68
C PHE A 690 -20.34 -19.44 20.90
N ASP A 691 -20.59 -18.51 21.83
CA ASP A 691 -19.73 -18.19 22.97
C ASP A 691 -20.12 -18.90 24.27
N LYS A 692 -21.36 -19.39 24.40
CA LYS A 692 -21.79 -20.16 25.58
C LYS A 692 -22.99 -21.10 25.37
N VAL A 693 -23.08 -22.10 26.23
CA VAL A 693 -24.27 -22.96 26.43
C VAL A 693 -24.64 -22.96 27.90
N THR A 694 -25.89 -22.67 28.23
CA THR A 694 -26.35 -22.63 29.63
C THR A 694 -27.20 -23.87 29.93
N ILE A 695 -26.85 -24.62 30.97
CA ILE A 695 -27.65 -25.72 31.50
C ILE A 695 -28.58 -25.19 32.59
N LEU A 696 -29.87 -25.48 32.50
CA LEU A 696 -30.92 -25.01 33.41
C LEU A 696 -31.54 -26.17 34.15
N SER A 697 -31.78 -26.00 35.46
CA SER A 697 -32.54 -26.94 36.29
C SER A 697 -33.94 -26.40 36.54
N LYS A 698 -34.99 -27.12 36.12
CA LYS A 698 -36.39 -26.68 36.27
C LYS A 698 -37.28 -27.79 36.82
N GLY A 699 -37.82 -27.63 38.02
CA GLY A 699 -38.79 -28.59 38.55
C GLY A 699 -39.36 -28.26 39.93
N GLY A 700 -38.66 -27.48 40.75
CA GLY A 700 -39.11 -27.12 42.11
C GLY A 700 -38.68 -28.08 43.20
N HIS A 701 -37.73 -29.00 42.97
CA HIS A 701 -37.49 -30.13 43.88
C HIS A 701 -36.11 -30.12 44.58
N ASP A 702 -35.05 -30.45 43.87
CA ASP A 702 -33.67 -30.61 44.39
C ASP A 702 -32.64 -30.04 43.40
N GLY A 703 -31.34 -30.30 43.61
CA GLY A 703 -30.27 -29.90 42.69
C GLY A 703 -29.61 -31.12 42.05
N PHE A 704 -28.85 -30.90 40.97
CA PHE A 704 -27.99 -31.93 40.38
C PHE A 704 -26.53 -31.55 40.51
N LEU A 705 -25.66 -32.56 40.44
CA LEU A 705 -24.22 -32.40 40.43
C LEU A 705 -23.64 -32.83 39.06
N PRO A 706 -23.22 -31.88 38.20
CA PRO A 706 -22.49 -32.19 36.98
C PRO A 706 -21.05 -32.59 37.31
N SER A 707 -20.49 -33.55 36.57
CA SER A 707 -19.05 -33.82 36.57
C SER A 707 -18.36 -33.27 35.32
N GLU A 708 -19.04 -33.34 34.18
CA GLU A 708 -18.50 -32.92 32.89
C GLU A 708 -19.62 -32.46 31.96
N ALA A 709 -19.34 -31.44 31.15
CA ALA A 709 -20.15 -31.11 29.99
C ALA A 709 -19.26 -30.94 28.76
N THR A 710 -19.62 -31.60 27.67
CA THR A 710 -18.91 -31.51 26.39
C THR A 710 -19.85 -30.97 25.31
N VAL A 711 -19.44 -29.91 24.62
CA VAL A 711 -20.17 -29.36 23.48
C VAL A 711 -19.42 -29.71 22.20
N TYR A 712 -20.12 -30.30 21.23
CA TYR A 712 -19.61 -30.63 19.91
C TYR A 712 -20.26 -29.72 18.86
N GLY A 713 -19.47 -29.17 17.94
CA GLY A 713 -19.94 -28.42 16.77
C GLY A 713 -19.39 -29.02 15.48
N TRP A 714 -20.25 -29.32 14.51
CA TRP A 714 -19.81 -29.86 13.21
C TRP A 714 -19.65 -28.75 12.19
N CYS A 715 -18.48 -28.70 11.56
CA CYS A 715 -18.11 -27.69 10.58
C CYS A 715 -18.98 -27.79 9.32
N SER A 716 -19.49 -26.65 8.86
CA SER A 716 -20.30 -26.56 7.64
C SER A 716 -19.54 -27.10 6.43
N ASN A 717 -20.20 -27.94 5.62
CA ASN A 717 -19.62 -28.61 4.44
C ASN A 717 -18.48 -29.60 4.75
N SER A 718 -18.41 -30.11 5.98
CA SER A 718 -17.37 -31.05 6.40
C SER A 718 -17.89 -32.14 7.33
N LYS A 719 -17.06 -33.17 7.51
CA LYS A 719 -17.18 -34.17 8.57
C LYS A 719 -16.38 -33.80 9.82
N THR A 720 -15.58 -32.73 9.76
CA THR A 720 -14.82 -32.24 10.92
C THR A 720 -15.77 -31.74 11.99
N SER A 721 -15.57 -32.21 13.22
CA SER A 721 -16.21 -31.66 14.41
C SER A 721 -15.18 -31.06 15.34
N LEU A 722 -15.58 -29.98 16.00
CA LEU A 722 -14.85 -29.37 17.09
C LEU A 722 -15.58 -29.69 18.39
N SER A 723 -14.84 -29.79 19.49
CA SER A 723 -15.40 -29.96 20.81
C SER A 723 -14.73 -29.07 21.84
N HIS A 724 -15.49 -28.73 22.87
CA HIS A 724 -14.98 -28.17 24.10
C HIS A 724 -15.57 -28.96 25.27
N THR A 725 -14.71 -29.38 26.20
CA THR A 725 -15.08 -30.09 27.42
C THR A 725 -14.77 -29.22 28.62
N GLN A 726 -15.75 -29.05 29.50
CA GLN A 726 -15.61 -28.39 30.78
C GLN A 726 -15.93 -29.38 31.90
N THR A 727 -14.97 -29.59 32.79
CA THR A 727 -15.12 -30.39 34.01
C THR A 727 -15.53 -29.50 35.17
N TYR A 728 -16.26 -30.07 36.11
CA TYR A 728 -16.76 -29.37 37.30
C TYR A 728 -16.24 -30.06 38.56
N ASP A 729 -16.05 -29.28 39.62
CA ASP A 729 -15.64 -29.82 40.90
C ASP A 729 -16.80 -30.60 41.54
N ASP A 730 -16.48 -31.62 42.33
CA ASP A 730 -17.45 -32.49 43.02
C ASP A 730 -18.40 -31.76 44.01
N ASN A 731 -18.24 -30.45 44.19
CA ASN A 731 -19.05 -29.61 45.08
C ASN A 731 -19.87 -28.54 44.34
N THR A 732 -19.86 -28.48 43.01
CA THR A 732 -20.58 -27.46 42.22
C THR A 732 -22.02 -27.90 41.92
N TRP A 733 -22.90 -27.82 42.93
CA TRP A 733 -24.33 -28.15 42.77
C TRP A 733 -25.11 -27.08 42.00
N VAL A 734 -25.96 -27.53 41.08
CA VAL A 734 -26.92 -26.68 40.37
C VAL A 734 -28.32 -26.97 40.89
N TYR A 735 -28.77 -26.12 41.82
CA TYR A 735 -30.08 -26.23 42.45
C TYR A 735 -31.22 -25.83 41.52
N ASP A 736 -32.45 -26.13 41.92
CA ASP A 736 -33.66 -25.70 41.20
C ASP A 736 -33.68 -24.19 40.92
N GLY A 737 -34.10 -23.83 39.72
CA GLY A 737 -34.05 -22.46 39.20
C GLY A 737 -32.64 -21.95 38.92
N GLY A 738 -31.61 -22.72 39.28
CA GLY A 738 -30.21 -22.44 39.01
C GLY A 738 -29.82 -22.72 37.55
N GLU A 739 -28.70 -22.13 37.18
CA GLU A 739 -28.10 -22.28 35.87
C GLU A 739 -26.59 -22.47 35.95
N MET A 740 -26.04 -23.13 34.95
CA MET A 740 -24.60 -23.37 34.80
C MET A 740 -24.18 -23.05 33.38
N ASP A 741 -23.22 -22.13 33.24
CA ASP A 741 -22.70 -21.72 31.93
C ASP A 741 -21.47 -22.54 31.55
N ILE A 742 -21.54 -23.13 30.35
CA ILE A 742 -20.41 -23.69 29.63
C ILE A 742 -19.85 -22.58 28.75
N GLN A 743 -18.67 -22.07 29.09
CA GLN A 743 -18.02 -20.99 28.34
C GLN A 743 -17.29 -21.57 27.12
N LEU A 744 -17.56 -21.02 25.94
CA LEU A 744 -17.09 -21.54 24.65
C LEU A 744 -16.34 -20.48 23.84
N PRO A 745 -15.33 -19.80 24.41
CA PRO A 745 -14.55 -18.84 23.63
C PRO A 745 -13.86 -19.58 22.47
N ILE A 746 -13.70 -18.89 21.34
CA ILE A 746 -13.17 -19.44 20.09
C ILE A 746 -11.88 -20.27 20.30
N SER A 747 -10.99 -19.82 21.18
CA SER A 747 -9.70 -20.45 21.48
C SER A 747 -9.79 -21.81 22.21
N LYS A 748 -10.96 -22.17 22.74
CA LYS A 748 -11.17 -23.41 23.50
C LYS A 748 -11.70 -24.57 22.64
N TRP A 749 -12.07 -24.29 21.38
CA TRP A 749 -12.49 -25.32 20.44
C TRP A 749 -11.30 -26.12 19.92
N VAL A 750 -11.31 -27.42 20.18
CA VAL A 750 -10.31 -28.35 19.67
C VAL A 750 -10.96 -29.33 18.71
N LYS A 751 -10.19 -29.88 17.76
CA LYS A 751 -10.69 -30.92 16.87
C LYS A 751 -11.08 -32.15 17.68
N SER A 752 -12.32 -32.64 17.51
CA SER A 752 -12.73 -33.90 18.13
C SER A 752 -12.08 -35.08 17.40
N ASN A 753 -11.62 -36.06 18.17
CA ASN A 753 -11.04 -37.30 17.65
C ASN A 753 -12.10 -38.31 17.20
#